data_AF-A0A8H5KEB3-F1
#
_entry.id   AF-A0A8H5KEB3-F1
#
_cell.length_a   1.000
_cell.length_b   1.000
_cell.length_c   1.000
_cell.angle_alpha   90.00
_cell.angle_beta   90.00
_cell.angle_gamma   90.00
#
_symmetry.space_group_name_H-M   'P 1'
#
loop_
_entity.id
_entity.type
_entity.pdbx_description
1 polymer ?
#
loop_
_entity_poly.entity_id
_entity_poly.type
_entity_poly.pdbx_seq_one_letter_code
_entity_poly.pdbx_strand_id
1 'polypeptide(L)'
;MNRPFRPHPGQQGAPPRAARLHVETIEDKTLRTRFVYNNKCAVSPEDFPPNRDGSDHHILIRGGQPVGEYVVTATPIPGFPRGGISLTDAQRTWAGITMRDEFIGEIYNPFSARSDAYLGTVELSITFRTQSKKTDVPYDEDELSKLFIDSYQNQVLAPGQRMLMDHRNIPLLVIVESVVLTGLDTSSEAEQKNQDPNARGILIPQSKVFFHAKTGDGFKLKPSVNKPNASAIFAPSFKFDDLGIGGLDTQISTIFRRVFASRIFPPGIVAKMGIDHVKGLLLYGPPGTGKTLIARQLGKTLNAHEPKIVNGPEVLNKFVGQSEENIRKLFADAEKEYKQKGDESGLHIIIFDELDAVCKQRGSGAGGGTGVGDTVVNQLLAKLDGVDKLNNILLIGMTNRKDMIDEALLRPGRLEVQLEISLPDEEGRFGIIKIHTSKFVKNDILDHDVDLAELARLTKNYSGAEIAGLVKAAAASAFSRHTDANQITVTKDIEHMKVKWSDFLLALSEVRPAYGASDTDLEAVLHSEIIHYSPDIQNILNDVLGVSHMVQEHPKHHKSSIIFHGAQGSGKTALAAHIAKLSDIPFIRIITPHKLLEYRDDIAKSEFITKTFNDAQKSAVSLLILDSIEKLIGWNPIGPRFSATIANTISALVAKDAVQGHRLLIFATTSKLSILEELELAKDFSRDVYVPTVSSLRELKTVLQSRGGVAAGSADQTLARIYEHAGGDQVGVGIKPIMEFIAEAEMSEDSDVFVDKFSNSVVKRIQSQRVR
;
A
#
# COMPACT_ATOMS: atom_id res chain seq x y z
N MET A 1 -12.37 -48.56 -36.93
CA MET A 1 -12.27 -50.01 -36.68
C MET A 1 -11.12 -50.26 -35.70
N ASN A 2 -11.42 -50.34 -34.41
CA ASN A 2 -10.64 -51.08 -33.41
C ASN A 2 -11.48 -51.10 -32.13
N ARG A 3 -12.00 -52.29 -31.80
CA ARG A 3 -12.89 -52.49 -30.65
C ARG A 3 -12.07 -52.45 -29.35
N PRO A 4 -12.59 -51.87 -28.25
CA PRO A 4 -11.96 -52.01 -26.95
C PRO A 4 -12.12 -53.44 -26.44
N PHE A 5 -11.01 -54.01 -25.96
CA PHE A 5 -10.92 -55.33 -25.37
C PHE A 5 -11.75 -55.36 -24.07
N ARG A 6 -12.74 -56.26 -23.99
CA ARG A 6 -13.42 -56.59 -22.73
C ARG A 6 -12.54 -57.55 -21.92
N PRO A 7 -12.32 -57.32 -20.61
CA PRO A 7 -11.68 -58.33 -19.77
C PRO A 7 -12.65 -59.51 -19.54
N HIS A 8 -12.14 -60.73 -19.65
CA HIS A 8 -12.87 -61.96 -19.33
C HIS A 8 -13.11 -62.09 -17.81
N PRO A 9 -14.29 -62.57 -17.38
CA PRO A 9 -14.52 -62.94 -15.99
C PRO A 9 -14.05 -64.38 -15.78
N GLY A 10 -12.89 -64.56 -15.15
CA GLY A 10 -12.36 -65.91 -14.96
C GLY A 10 -10.97 -65.97 -14.34
N GLN A 11 -10.81 -65.41 -13.14
CA GLN A 11 -9.83 -65.87 -12.16
C GLN A 11 -10.32 -65.45 -10.77
N GLN A 12 -11.12 -66.32 -10.15
CA GLN A 12 -11.21 -66.33 -8.69
C GLN A 12 -9.81 -66.69 -8.18
N GLY A 13 -9.04 -65.67 -7.76
CA GLY A 13 -7.74 -65.87 -7.15
C GLY A 13 -7.89 -66.69 -5.89
N ALA A 14 -7.09 -67.75 -5.76
CA ALA A 14 -6.89 -68.47 -4.50
C ALA A 14 -6.58 -67.48 -3.36
N PRO A 15 -6.96 -67.77 -2.11
CA PRO A 15 -6.68 -66.87 -0.99
C PRO A 15 -5.17 -66.57 -0.92
N PRO A 16 -4.76 -65.34 -0.55
CA PRO A 16 -3.36 -64.99 -0.41
C PRO A 16 -2.73 -65.96 0.59
N ARG A 17 -1.65 -66.62 0.16
CA ARG A 17 -0.93 -67.62 0.96
C ARG A 17 -0.24 -66.86 2.11
N ALA A 18 -0.91 -66.73 3.24
CA ALA A 18 -0.35 -66.12 4.45
C ALA A 18 0.75 -67.03 4.99
N ALA A 19 1.99 -66.53 5.02
CA ALA A 19 3.15 -67.24 5.57
C ALA A 19 3.51 -66.65 6.94
N ARG A 20 3.89 -67.51 7.89
CA ARG A 20 4.54 -67.06 9.12
C ARG A 20 6.01 -66.78 8.83
N LEU A 21 6.44 -65.56 9.13
CA LEU A 21 7.77 -65.04 8.78
C LEU A 21 8.55 -64.67 10.05
N HIS A 22 9.86 -64.92 10.00
CA HIS A 22 10.85 -64.42 10.96
C HIS A 22 11.96 -63.66 10.22
N VAL A 23 12.66 -62.77 10.92
CA VAL A 23 13.72 -61.96 10.31
C VAL A 23 15.00 -62.75 10.17
N GLU A 24 15.49 -62.90 8.94
CA GLU A 24 16.73 -63.63 8.65
C GLU A 24 17.73 -62.75 7.89
N THR A 25 19.03 -62.94 8.13
CA THR A 25 20.08 -62.17 7.46
C THR A 25 20.57 -62.85 6.18
N ILE A 26 20.80 -62.06 5.13
CA ILE A 26 21.49 -62.51 3.92
C ILE A 26 22.98 -62.74 4.24
N GLU A 27 23.49 -63.93 3.94
CA GLU A 27 24.90 -64.31 4.18
C GLU A 27 25.88 -63.57 3.25
N ASP A 28 25.52 -63.39 1.98
CA ASP A 28 26.34 -62.64 1.01
C ASP A 28 26.33 -61.14 1.30
N LYS A 29 27.49 -60.61 1.68
CA LYS A 29 27.69 -59.19 2.01
C LYS A 29 27.40 -58.24 0.84
N THR A 30 27.68 -58.67 -0.40
CA THR A 30 27.49 -57.83 -1.60
C THR A 30 26.01 -57.69 -1.92
N LEU A 31 25.29 -58.82 -1.95
CA LEU A 31 23.84 -58.85 -2.10
C LEU A 31 23.15 -58.11 -0.96
N ARG A 32 23.57 -58.33 0.29
CA ARG A 32 23.03 -57.61 1.45
C ARG A 32 23.12 -56.09 1.28
N THR A 33 24.26 -55.58 0.82
CA THR A 33 24.46 -54.14 0.62
C THR A 33 23.53 -53.58 -0.46
N ARG A 34 23.35 -54.33 -1.56
CA ARG A 34 22.43 -53.96 -2.65
C ARG A 34 20.97 -53.91 -2.19
N PHE A 35 20.53 -54.89 -1.39
CA PHE A 35 19.17 -54.93 -0.85
C PHE A 35 18.91 -53.79 0.15
N VAL A 36 19.93 -53.41 0.94
CA VAL A 36 19.85 -52.29 1.88
C VAL A 36 19.61 -50.95 1.16
N TYR A 37 20.37 -50.64 0.12
CA TYR A 37 20.23 -49.35 -0.60
C TYR A 37 19.09 -49.30 -1.61
N ASN A 38 18.55 -50.46 -2.01
CA ASN A 38 17.38 -50.53 -2.88
C ASN A 38 16.06 -50.71 -2.11
N ASN A 39 16.10 -50.71 -0.77
CA ASN A 39 14.91 -50.92 0.08
C ASN A 39 14.11 -52.20 -0.26
N LYS A 40 14.80 -53.29 -0.63
CA LYS A 40 14.19 -54.59 -0.96
C LYS A 40 14.43 -55.63 0.13
N CYS A 41 13.51 -56.58 0.23
CA CYS A 41 13.59 -57.73 1.14
C CYS A 41 13.88 -59.02 0.36
N ALA A 42 14.71 -59.91 0.88
CA ALA A 42 14.87 -61.26 0.37
C ALA A 42 13.85 -62.18 1.01
N VAL A 43 13.23 -63.05 0.22
CA VAL A 43 12.31 -64.10 0.69
C VAL A 43 12.62 -65.43 0.03
N SER A 44 12.12 -66.52 0.64
CA SER A 44 12.27 -67.86 0.05
C SER A 44 11.38 -68.02 -1.20
N PRO A 45 11.91 -68.52 -2.33
CA PRO A 45 11.13 -68.86 -3.52
C PRO A 45 10.04 -69.91 -3.28
N GLU A 46 10.15 -70.67 -2.19
CA GLU A 46 9.20 -71.72 -1.82
C GLU A 46 7.93 -71.17 -1.16
N ASP A 47 8.08 -70.10 -0.39
CA ASP A 47 6.97 -69.38 0.24
C ASP A 47 6.33 -68.40 -0.75
N PHE A 48 7.16 -67.68 -1.51
CA PHE A 48 6.76 -66.71 -2.52
C PHE A 48 7.43 -67.04 -3.87
N PRO A 49 6.74 -67.76 -4.78
CA PRO A 49 7.33 -68.16 -6.05
C PRO A 49 7.63 -66.95 -6.94
N PRO A 50 8.73 -66.94 -7.71
CA PRO A 50 9.04 -65.83 -8.62
C PRO A 50 7.93 -65.64 -9.66
N ASN A 51 7.54 -64.39 -9.89
CA ASN A 51 6.57 -64.06 -10.94
C ASN A 51 7.16 -64.36 -12.33
N ARG A 52 6.30 -64.77 -13.26
CA ARG A 52 6.70 -65.10 -14.65
C ARG A 52 7.38 -63.93 -15.37
N ASP A 53 7.04 -62.70 -14.99
CA ASP A 53 7.57 -61.47 -15.57
C ASP A 53 8.83 -60.96 -14.85
N GLY A 54 9.31 -61.67 -13.82
CA GLY A 54 10.48 -61.26 -13.01
C GLY A 54 10.23 -60.06 -12.10
N SER A 55 8.97 -59.62 -11.95
CA SER A 55 8.59 -58.53 -11.05
C SER A 55 8.75 -58.93 -9.58
N ASP A 56 9.08 -57.95 -8.72
CA ASP A 56 9.09 -58.14 -7.28
C ASP A 56 7.67 -58.35 -6.72
N HIS A 57 7.60 -58.94 -5.52
CA HIS A 57 6.36 -59.08 -4.75
C HIS A 57 6.18 -57.91 -3.80
N HIS A 58 4.95 -57.46 -3.62
CA HIS A 58 4.59 -56.61 -2.48
C HIS A 58 4.04 -57.49 -1.38
N ILE A 59 4.66 -57.43 -0.20
CA ILE A 59 4.26 -58.25 0.95
C ILE A 59 3.71 -57.32 2.03
N LEU A 60 2.47 -57.58 2.45
CA LEU A 60 1.85 -56.98 3.62
C LEU A 60 2.34 -57.74 4.86
N ILE A 61 3.11 -57.05 5.69
CA ILE A 61 3.54 -57.51 7.00
C ILE A 61 2.52 -57.02 8.03
N ARG A 62 1.90 -57.97 8.74
CA ARG A 62 1.07 -57.71 9.91
C ARG A 62 1.86 -58.09 11.16
N GLY A 63 2.33 -57.09 11.90
CA GLY A 63 3.20 -57.29 13.05
C GLY A 63 3.67 -55.97 13.67
N GLY A 64 4.67 -56.03 14.54
CA GLY A 64 5.26 -54.85 15.19
C GLY A 64 4.65 -54.50 16.54
N GLN A 65 5.31 -53.57 17.25
CA GLN A 65 4.81 -52.95 18.49
C GLN A 65 4.78 -51.42 18.34
N PRO A 66 3.58 -50.78 18.26
CA PRO A 66 2.25 -51.39 18.23
C PRO A 66 1.97 -52.20 16.96
N VAL A 67 1.01 -53.12 17.02
CA VAL A 67 0.64 -53.98 15.88
C VAL A 67 0.13 -53.10 14.74
N GLY A 68 0.85 -53.13 13.62
CA GLY A 68 0.56 -52.34 12.44
C GLY A 68 0.55 -53.18 11.17
N GLU A 69 0.18 -52.54 10.08
CA GLU A 69 0.22 -53.10 8.75
C GLU A 69 1.24 -52.34 7.90
N TYR A 70 2.30 -53.03 7.48
CA TYR A 70 3.43 -52.45 6.74
C TYR A 70 3.58 -53.16 5.41
N VAL A 71 3.78 -52.43 4.32
CA VAL A 71 4.04 -53.04 3.00
C VAL A 71 5.50 -52.90 2.67
N VAL A 72 6.13 -54.00 2.29
CA VAL A 72 7.52 -54.04 1.82
C VAL A 72 7.60 -54.69 0.44
N THR A 73 8.62 -54.31 -0.32
CA THR A 73 8.91 -54.93 -1.62
C THR A 73 9.93 -56.05 -1.42
N ALA A 74 9.62 -57.23 -1.93
CA ALA A 74 10.41 -58.44 -1.72
C ALA A 74 10.75 -59.16 -3.02
N THR A 75 11.97 -59.67 -3.11
CA THR A 75 12.49 -60.45 -4.24
C THR A 75 12.85 -61.86 -3.75
N PRO A 76 12.35 -62.92 -4.41
CA PRO A 76 12.69 -64.29 -4.05
C PRO A 76 14.14 -64.63 -4.46
N ILE A 77 14.95 -65.12 -3.52
CA ILE A 77 16.36 -65.48 -3.75
C ILE A 77 16.56 -67.00 -3.60
N PRO A 78 17.14 -67.69 -4.60
CA PRO A 78 17.49 -69.09 -4.47
C PRO A 78 18.43 -69.34 -3.28
N GLY A 79 18.06 -70.27 -2.39
CA GLY A 79 18.84 -70.61 -1.19
C GLY A 79 18.50 -69.84 0.09
N PHE A 80 17.49 -68.95 0.07
CA PHE A 80 17.01 -68.29 1.28
C PHE A 80 16.09 -69.23 2.11
N PRO A 81 16.26 -69.32 3.44
CA PRO A 81 15.53 -70.28 4.27
C PRO A 81 14.02 -70.03 4.26
N ARG A 82 13.24 -71.12 4.30
CA ARG A 82 11.78 -71.08 4.38
C ARG A 82 11.31 -70.39 5.67
N GLY A 83 10.24 -69.60 5.57
CA GLY A 83 9.73 -68.77 6.65
C GLY A 83 10.63 -67.57 6.98
N GLY A 84 11.75 -67.36 6.29
CA GLY A 84 12.62 -66.21 6.50
C GLY A 84 12.27 -65.03 5.60
N ILE A 85 12.36 -63.81 6.13
CA ILE A 85 12.38 -62.56 5.35
C ILE A 85 13.55 -61.69 5.80
N SER A 86 14.31 -61.12 4.86
CA SER A 86 15.34 -60.14 5.23
C SER A 86 14.75 -58.75 5.37
N LEU A 87 14.88 -58.14 6.55
CA LEU A 87 14.51 -56.73 6.76
C LEU A 87 15.76 -55.90 7.06
N THR A 88 15.83 -54.73 6.42
CA THR A 88 16.90 -53.76 6.70
C THR A 88 16.70 -53.11 8.06
N ASP A 89 17.75 -52.50 8.61
CA ASP A 89 17.66 -51.78 9.87
C ASP A 89 16.61 -50.65 9.84
N ALA A 90 16.53 -49.92 8.72
CA ALA A 90 15.55 -48.86 8.52
C ALA A 90 14.11 -49.39 8.46
N GLN A 91 13.88 -50.50 7.74
CA GLN A 91 12.57 -51.16 7.66
C GLN A 91 12.12 -51.73 9.00
N ARG A 92 13.02 -52.40 9.74
CA ARG A 92 12.72 -52.93 11.09
C ARG A 92 12.36 -51.82 12.07
N THR A 93 13.12 -50.73 12.05
CA THR A 93 12.85 -49.57 12.92
C THR A 93 11.52 -48.91 12.56
N TRP A 94 11.15 -48.88 11.28
CA TRP A 94 9.85 -48.37 10.83
C TRP A 94 8.68 -49.27 11.24
N ALA A 95 8.83 -50.59 11.08
CA ALA A 95 7.79 -51.57 11.40
C ALA A 95 7.73 -51.95 12.89
N GLY A 96 8.72 -51.55 13.70
CA GLY A 96 8.82 -51.94 15.11
C GLY A 96 9.05 -53.45 15.32
N ILE A 97 9.81 -54.09 14.42
CA ILE A 97 10.05 -55.54 14.41
C ILE A 97 11.50 -55.83 14.83
N THR A 98 11.69 -56.70 15.83
CA THR A 98 13.01 -57.16 16.27
C THR A 98 13.46 -58.41 15.52
N MET A 99 14.73 -58.82 15.68
CA MET A 99 15.26 -60.04 15.02
C MET A 99 14.60 -61.35 15.47
N ARG A 100 13.90 -61.34 16.61
CA ARG A 100 13.32 -62.56 17.21
C ARG A 100 11.81 -62.65 17.06
N ASP A 101 11.18 -61.62 16.48
CA ASP A 101 9.73 -61.58 16.37
C ASP A 101 9.27 -62.42 15.17
N GLU A 102 8.15 -63.12 15.38
CA GLU A 102 7.41 -63.79 14.31
C GLU A 102 6.19 -62.96 13.95
N PHE A 103 5.91 -62.86 12.65
CA PHE A 103 4.79 -62.07 12.11
C PHE A 103 4.21 -62.72 10.86
N ILE A 104 3.09 -62.20 10.37
CA ILE A 104 2.40 -62.75 9.20
C ILE A 104 2.73 -61.90 7.97
N GLY A 105 3.16 -62.57 6.90
CA GLY A 105 3.33 -61.98 5.57
C GLY A 105 2.30 -62.50 4.59
N GLU A 106 1.59 -61.59 3.93
CA GLU A 106 0.62 -61.90 2.86
C GLU A 106 0.99 -61.15 1.59
N ILE A 107 0.70 -61.73 0.41
CA ILE A 107 0.87 -61.01 -0.86
C ILE A 107 -0.14 -59.86 -0.90
N TYR A 108 0.39 -58.65 -1.01
CA TYR A 108 -0.38 -57.41 -1.09
C TYR A 108 -0.66 -57.05 -2.54
N ASN A 109 -1.93 -56.84 -2.87
CA ASN A 109 -2.33 -56.25 -4.15
C ASN A 109 -2.76 -54.79 -3.92
N PRO A 110 -1.98 -53.79 -4.38
CA PRO A 110 -2.32 -52.37 -4.21
C PRO A 110 -3.66 -51.97 -4.85
N PHE A 111 -4.12 -52.71 -5.86
CA PHE A 111 -5.32 -52.39 -6.62
C PHE A 111 -6.60 -53.04 -6.08
N SER A 112 -6.53 -53.87 -5.03
CA SER A 112 -7.71 -54.56 -4.52
C SER A 112 -8.62 -53.68 -3.65
N ALA A 113 -8.12 -52.54 -3.17
CA ALA A 113 -8.84 -51.70 -2.19
C ALA A 113 -9.33 -50.35 -2.76
N ARG A 114 -8.59 -49.71 -3.68
CA ARG A 114 -8.95 -48.41 -4.30
C ARG A 114 -8.38 -48.35 -5.74
N SER A 115 -9.03 -47.59 -6.63
CA SER A 115 -8.58 -47.32 -8.01
C SER A 115 -7.30 -46.47 -8.09
N ASP A 116 -7.01 -45.72 -7.03
CA ASP A 116 -5.98 -44.68 -7.01
C ASP A 116 -4.71 -45.22 -6.32
N ALA A 117 -4.08 -46.23 -6.93
CA ALA A 117 -2.96 -46.95 -6.32
C ALA A 117 -1.57 -46.38 -6.66
N TYR A 118 -1.49 -45.33 -7.48
CA TYR A 118 -0.22 -44.72 -7.89
C TYR A 118 0.09 -43.45 -7.12
N LEU A 119 1.38 -43.19 -6.88
CA LEU A 119 1.85 -41.95 -6.28
C LEU A 119 1.90 -40.83 -7.32
N GLY A 120 1.19 -39.74 -7.05
CA GLY A 120 1.30 -38.51 -7.84
C GLY A 120 2.43 -37.63 -7.32
N THR A 121 2.39 -37.30 -6.03
CA THR A 121 3.40 -36.48 -5.36
C THR A 121 3.86 -37.16 -4.07
N VAL A 122 5.16 -37.13 -3.80
CA VAL A 122 5.78 -37.71 -2.59
C VAL A 122 6.69 -36.66 -1.95
N GLU A 123 6.49 -36.40 -0.67
CA GLU A 123 7.36 -35.53 0.14
C GLU A 123 8.25 -36.37 1.04
N LEU A 124 9.55 -36.14 0.98
CA LEU A 124 10.57 -36.91 1.66
C LEU A 124 11.45 -35.99 2.51
N SER A 125 11.74 -36.36 3.76
CA SER A 125 12.85 -35.74 4.48
C SER A 125 14.15 -36.52 4.30
N ILE A 126 15.24 -35.79 4.12
CA ILE A 126 16.59 -36.32 3.92
C ILE A 126 17.54 -35.83 5.00
N THR A 127 18.39 -36.74 5.48
CA THR A 127 19.51 -36.40 6.36
C THR A 127 20.71 -37.34 6.18
N PHE A 128 21.86 -36.97 6.74
CA PHE A 128 23.02 -37.84 6.83
C PHE A 128 22.75 -38.99 7.79
N ARG A 129 23.05 -40.24 7.38
CA ARG A 129 22.92 -41.40 8.29
C ARG A 129 23.90 -41.34 9.46
N THR A 130 25.10 -40.81 9.25
CA THR A 130 26.17 -40.77 10.26
C THR A 130 26.81 -39.39 10.30
N GLN A 131 26.95 -38.81 11.50
CA GLN A 131 27.52 -37.47 11.68
C GLN A 131 29.01 -37.36 11.27
N SER A 132 29.74 -38.48 11.15
CA SER A 132 31.15 -38.49 10.74
C SER A 132 31.39 -38.28 9.25
N LYS A 133 30.35 -38.45 8.40
CA LYS A 133 30.43 -38.27 6.93
C LYS A 133 29.69 -37.03 6.45
N LYS A 134 29.53 -36.00 7.28
CA LYS A 134 28.89 -34.74 6.88
C LYS A 134 29.75 -34.04 5.83
N THR A 135 29.11 -33.61 4.74
CA THR A 135 29.72 -32.81 3.68
C THR A 135 29.04 -31.46 3.60
N ASP A 136 29.81 -30.40 3.39
CA ASP A 136 29.28 -29.04 3.27
C ASP A 136 28.88 -28.64 1.84
N VAL A 137 29.04 -29.56 0.88
CA VAL A 137 28.67 -29.36 -0.53
C VAL A 137 27.14 -29.43 -0.67
N PRO A 138 26.49 -28.47 -1.36
CA PRO A 138 25.05 -28.51 -1.57
C PRO A 138 24.66 -29.65 -2.52
N TYR A 139 23.60 -30.37 -2.17
CA TYR A 139 23.02 -31.45 -2.99
C TYR A 139 21.90 -30.88 -3.88
N ASP A 140 21.85 -31.29 -5.15
CA ASP A 140 20.81 -30.84 -6.08
C ASP A 140 19.56 -31.72 -5.94
N GLU A 141 18.41 -31.11 -5.60
CA GLU A 141 17.14 -31.83 -5.43
C GLU A 141 16.67 -32.52 -6.72
N ASP A 142 16.96 -31.95 -7.90
CA ASP A 142 16.59 -32.56 -9.19
C ASP A 142 17.44 -33.81 -9.48
N GLU A 143 18.70 -33.84 -9.01
CA GLU A 143 19.57 -35.04 -9.12
C GLU A 143 19.11 -36.13 -8.14
N LEU A 144 18.79 -35.74 -6.90
CA LEU A 144 18.32 -36.67 -5.88
C LEU A 144 16.94 -37.25 -6.21
N SER A 145 16.02 -36.48 -6.76
CA SER A 145 14.69 -36.97 -7.17
C SER A 145 14.78 -37.99 -8.32
N LYS A 146 15.63 -37.74 -9.32
CA LYS A 146 15.90 -38.72 -10.38
C LYS A 146 16.51 -39.99 -9.82
N LEU A 147 17.54 -39.88 -8.98
CA LEU A 147 18.19 -41.02 -8.33
C LEU A 147 17.20 -41.83 -7.49
N PHE A 148 16.28 -41.15 -6.80
CA PHE A 148 15.24 -41.78 -6.00
C PHE A 148 14.26 -42.55 -6.88
N ILE A 149 13.75 -41.93 -7.94
CA ILE A 149 12.83 -42.60 -8.88
C ILE A 149 13.52 -43.82 -9.52
N ASP A 150 14.75 -43.68 -10.00
CA ASP A 150 15.48 -44.77 -10.66
C ASP A 150 15.73 -45.96 -9.71
N SER A 151 16.03 -45.68 -8.44
CA SER A 151 16.35 -46.71 -7.43
C SER A 151 15.12 -47.38 -6.82
N TYR A 152 14.01 -46.64 -6.66
CA TYR A 152 12.84 -47.08 -5.92
C TYR A 152 11.56 -47.19 -6.75
N GLN A 153 11.64 -47.06 -8.09
CA GLN A 153 10.50 -47.29 -8.98
C GLN A 153 9.82 -48.65 -8.73
N ASN A 154 8.50 -48.68 -8.92
CA ASN A 154 7.63 -49.83 -8.69
C ASN A 154 7.60 -50.33 -7.24
N GLN A 155 8.06 -49.55 -6.26
CA GLN A 155 7.92 -49.89 -4.85
C GLN A 155 6.70 -49.20 -4.24
N VAL A 156 6.09 -49.84 -3.25
CA VAL A 156 5.02 -49.23 -2.46
C VAL A 156 5.65 -48.35 -1.38
N LEU A 157 5.27 -47.07 -1.36
CA LEU A 157 5.67 -46.12 -0.33
C LEU A 157 4.49 -45.76 0.57
N ALA A 158 4.79 -45.54 1.84
CA ALA A 158 3.83 -45.14 2.86
C ALA A 158 4.41 -44.07 3.80
N PRO A 159 3.59 -43.17 4.36
CA PRO A 159 4.03 -42.19 5.35
C PRO A 159 4.78 -42.83 6.53
N GLY A 160 5.86 -42.19 6.97
CA GLY A 160 6.75 -42.64 8.04
C GLY A 160 7.80 -43.68 7.63
N GLN A 161 7.73 -44.23 6.41
CA GLN A 161 8.68 -45.24 5.94
C GLN A 161 10.11 -44.67 5.88
N ARG A 162 11.06 -45.44 6.42
CA ARG A 162 12.48 -45.08 6.47
C ARG A 162 13.28 -45.93 5.50
N MET A 163 14.13 -45.31 4.70
CA MET A 163 14.98 -45.99 3.73
C MET A 163 16.37 -45.35 3.65
N LEU A 164 17.33 -46.09 3.10
CA LEU A 164 18.72 -45.65 2.97
C LEU A 164 19.05 -45.49 1.50
N MET A 165 19.43 -44.29 1.10
CA MET A 165 19.87 -43.98 -0.26
C MET A 165 21.38 -43.74 -0.27
N ASP A 166 22.08 -44.30 -1.24
CA ASP A 166 23.50 -43.99 -1.44
C ASP A 166 23.65 -42.92 -2.52
N HIS A 167 24.33 -41.82 -2.18
CA HIS A 167 24.72 -40.82 -3.15
C HIS A 167 26.23 -40.62 -3.08
N ARG A 168 26.95 -41.04 -4.14
CA ARG A 168 28.42 -40.91 -4.25
C ARG A 168 29.19 -41.49 -3.04
N ASN A 169 28.80 -42.68 -2.56
CA ASN A 169 29.35 -43.38 -1.37
C ASN A 169 29.05 -42.71 -0.01
N ILE A 170 28.06 -41.83 0.03
CA ILE A 170 27.56 -41.19 1.25
C ILE A 170 26.16 -41.74 1.54
N PRO A 171 25.99 -42.51 2.63
CA PRO A 171 24.69 -43.05 3.00
C PRO A 171 23.80 -41.95 3.58
N LEU A 172 22.69 -41.71 2.90
CA LEU A 172 21.63 -40.77 3.27
C LEU A 172 20.45 -41.54 3.84
N LEU A 173 19.87 -41.03 4.92
CA LEU A 173 18.63 -41.53 5.48
C LEU A 173 17.48 -40.70 4.90
N VAL A 174 16.54 -41.37 4.26
CA VAL A 174 15.34 -40.77 3.67
C VAL A 174 14.12 -41.27 4.44
N ILE A 175 13.22 -40.37 4.78
CA ILE A 175 11.98 -40.67 5.48
C ILE A 175 10.82 -40.12 4.64
N VAL A 176 9.82 -40.95 4.37
CA VAL A 176 8.60 -40.51 3.68
C VAL A 176 7.75 -39.72 4.68
N GLU A 177 7.46 -38.45 4.40
CA GLU A 177 6.64 -37.62 5.27
C GLU A 177 5.17 -37.68 4.86
N SER A 178 4.91 -37.48 3.57
CA SER A 178 3.56 -37.49 3.03
C SER A 178 3.54 -38.07 1.61
N VAL A 179 2.39 -38.64 1.22
CA VAL A 179 2.13 -39.17 -0.12
C VAL A 179 0.78 -38.70 -0.61
N VAL A 180 0.71 -38.33 -1.89
CA VAL A 180 -0.53 -37.97 -2.58
C VAL A 180 -0.76 -39.01 -3.68
N LEU A 181 -1.93 -39.65 -3.63
CA LEU A 181 -2.33 -40.67 -4.60
C LEU A 181 -2.98 -40.02 -5.84
N THR A 182 -2.78 -40.65 -6.99
CA THR A 182 -3.38 -40.24 -8.27
C THR A 182 -3.88 -41.47 -9.03
N GLY A 183 -5.09 -41.36 -9.60
CA GLY A 183 -5.62 -42.33 -10.55
C GLY A 183 -5.04 -42.14 -11.96
N LEU A 184 -5.14 -43.17 -12.80
CA LEU A 184 -4.71 -43.14 -14.22
C LEU A 184 -5.58 -42.23 -15.11
N ASP A 185 -6.73 -41.75 -14.60
CA ASP A 185 -7.64 -40.88 -15.34
C ASP A 185 -7.13 -39.43 -15.36
N THR A 186 -6.51 -39.09 -16.48
CA THR A 186 -5.79 -37.83 -16.74
C THR A 186 -6.74 -36.66 -17.05
N SER A 187 -7.61 -36.26 -16.12
CA SER A 187 -8.40 -35.02 -16.29
C SER A 187 -9.04 -34.40 -15.03
N SER A 188 -8.79 -34.91 -13.83
CA SER A 188 -9.20 -34.21 -12.60
C SER A 188 -7.96 -33.64 -11.93
N GLU A 189 -7.84 -32.31 -11.93
CA GLU A 189 -7.02 -31.58 -10.98
C GLU A 189 -7.33 -32.15 -9.59
N ALA A 190 -6.36 -32.85 -9.02
CA ALA A 190 -6.55 -33.54 -7.76
C ALA A 190 -6.88 -32.50 -6.69
N GLU A 191 -8.14 -32.46 -6.26
CA GLU A 191 -8.50 -31.89 -4.96
C GLU A 191 -7.51 -32.45 -3.94
N GLN A 192 -6.85 -31.56 -3.20
CA GLN A 192 -5.97 -31.87 -2.08
C GLN A 192 -6.79 -32.56 -0.97
N LYS A 193 -7.13 -33.83 -1.17
CA LYS A 193 -7.81 -34.66 -0.18
C LYS A 193 -6.74 -35.43 0.59
N ASN A 194 -6.50 -34.91 1.78
CA ASN A 194 -6.01 -35.55 3.00
C ASN A 194 -4.68 -36.31 2.95
N GLN A 195 -3.78 -35.87 3.84
CA GLN A 195 -2.69 -36.64 4.42
C GLN A 195 -3.27 -37.86 5.19
N ASP A 196 -3.81 -38.85 4.48
CA ASP A 196 -4.24 -40.10 5.09
C ASP A 196 -3.00 -40.83 5.63
N PRO A 197 -2.86 -41.08 6.95
CA PRO A 197 -1.67 -41.74 7.52
C PRO A 197 -1.49 -43.18 7.03
N ASN A 198 -2.56 -43.79 6.53
CA ASN A 198 -2.59 -45.14 5.97
C ASN A 198 -2.52 -45.17 4.44
N ALA A 199 -2.24 -44.04 3.79
CA ALA A 199 -2.09 -43.99 2.34
C ALA A 199 -0.88 -44.84 1.91
N ARG A 200 -1.10 -45.68 0.89
CA ARG A 200 -0.07 -46.55 0.29
C ARG A 200 -0.20 -46.43 -1.22
N GLY A 201 0.90 -46.12 -1.90
CA GLY A 201 0.90 -46.00 -3.35
C GLY A 201 2.17 -46.54 -3.96
N ILE A 202 2.09 -46.94 -5.23
CA ILE A 202 3.24 -47.39 -6.02
C ILE A 202 3.94 -46.17 -6.63
N LEU A 203 5.26 -46.08 -6.44
CA LEU A 203 6.08 -45.06 -7.10
C LEU A 203 6.21 -45.38 -8.60
N ILE A 204 5.83 -44.42 -9.44
CA ILE A 204 5.93 -44.51 -10.90
C ILE A 204 6.96 -43.50 -11.44
N PRO A 205 7.50 -43.70 -12.65
CA PRO A 205 8.47 -42.76 -13.23
C PRO A 205 7.94 -41.32 -13.42
N GLN A 206 6.62 -41.14 -13.45
CA GLN A 206 5.97 -39.83 -13.58
C GLN A 206 5.65 -39.17 -12.23
N SER A 207 5.90 -39.86 -11.11
CA SER A 207 5.67 -39.32 -9.77
C SER A 207 6.59 -38.12 -9.51
N LYS A 208 6.06 -37.06 -8.91
CA LYS A 208 6.84 -35.90 -8.46
C LYS A 208 7.37 -36.16 -7.06
N VAL A 209 8.69 -36.08 -6.90
CA VAL A 209 9.37 -36.32 -5.62
C VAL A 209 10.01 -35.02 -5.14
N PHE A 210 9.65 -34.59 -3.94
CA PHE A 210 10.21 -33.40 -3.29
C PHE A 210 10.97 -33.79 -2.03
N PHE A 211 12.13 -33.17 -1.83
CA PHE A 211 12.98 -33.38 -0.66
C PHE A 211 12.95 -32.17 0.28
N HIS A 212 13.01 -32.47 1.57
CA HIS A 212 13.17 -31.50 2.65
C HIS A 212 14.37 -31.91 3.50
N ALA A 213 15.27 -30.99 3.79
CA ALA A 213 16.37 -31.26 4.72
C ALA A 213 15.81 -31.35 6.15
N LYS A 214 16.13 -32.42 6.88
CA LYS A 214 15.68 -32.53 8.27
C LYS A 214 16.31 -31.44 9.14
N THR A 215 15.48 -30.74 9.90
CA THR A 215 15.85 -29.59 10.75
C THR A 215 17.07 -29.90 11.64
N GLY A 216 18.10 -29.05 11.58
CA GLY A 216 19.23 -29.06 12.51
C GLY A 216 20.46 -29.90 12.13
N ASP A 217 20.44 -30.64 11.01
CA ASP A 217 21.58 -31.52 10.65
C ASP A 217 22.64 -30.88 9.71
N GLY A 218 22.39 -29.65 9.24
CA GLY A 218 23.31 -28.91 8.35
C GLY A 218 23.32 -29.41 6.90
N PHE A 219 22.34 -30.22 6.51
CA PHE A 219 22.19 -30.71 5.13
C PHE A 219 21.75 -29.58 4.20
N LYS A 220 22.62 -29.15 3.28
CA LYS A 220 22.33 -28.08 2.31
C LYS A 220 21.72 -28.67 1.04
N LEU A 221 20.44 -28.42 0.81
CA LEU A 221 19.72 -28.81 -0.40
C LEU A 221 19.54 -27.58 -1.31
N LYS A 222 19.83 -27.73 -2.59
CA LYS A 222 19.49 -26.74 -3.61
C LYS A 222 18.06 -27.05 -4.11
N PRO A 223 17.10 -26.10 -3.96
CA PRO A 223 15.70 -26.36 -4.25
C PRO A 223 15.43 -26.57 -5.74
N SER A 224 14.49 -27.47 -6.04
CA SER A 224 14.00 -27.73 -7.39
C SER A 224 13.23 -26.54 -7.97
N VAL A 225 13.29 -26.37 -9.29
CA VAL A 225 12.48 -25.40 -10.04
C VAL A 225 10.99 -25.76 -10.02
N ASN A 226 10.69 -27.06 -9.93
CA ASN A 226 9.33 -27.58 -10.03
C ASN A 226 8.64 -27.77 -8.68
N LYS A 227 9.34 -27.48 -7.56
CA LYS A 227 8.78 -27.55 -6.22
C LYS A 227 7.79 -26.39 -6.02
N PRO A 228 6.48 -26.67 -5.85
CA PRO A 228 5.54 -25.62 -5.49
C PRO A 228 5.90 -25.06 -4.11
N ASN A 229 5.64 -23.77 -3.90
CA ASN A 229 5.85 -23.14 -2.60
C ASN A 229 4.92 -23.81 -1.58
N ALA A 230 5.50 -24.60 -0.66
CA ALA A 230 4.76 -25.28 0.41
C ALA A 230 4.00 -24.28 1.30
N SER A 231 4.44 -23.03 1.32
CA SER A 231 3.79 -21.88 1.96
C SER A 231 3.34 -20.87 0.90
N ALA A 232 2.37 -21.23 0.06
CA ALA A 232 1.74 -20.26 -0.83
C ALA A 232 1.17 -19.10 0.01
N ILE A 233 1.79 -17.92 -0.11
CA ILE A 233 1.45 -16.71 0.65
C ILE A 233 0.07 -16.16 0.25
N PHE A 234 -0.45 -16.54 -0.92
CA PHE A 234 -1.82 -16.23 -1.33
C PHE A 234 -2.61 -17.51 -1.48
N ALA A 235 -3.86 -17.49 -0.99
CA ALA A 235 -4.82 -18.49 -1.36
C ALA A 235 -5.06 -18.42 -2.89
N PRO A 236 -5.16 -19.56 -3.60
CA PRO A 236 -5.31 -19.61 -5.05
C PRO A 236 -6.57 -18.89 -5.61
N SER A 237 -7.49 -18.43 -4.75
CA SER A 237 -8.76 -17.76 -5.11
C SER A 237 -8.80 -16.25 -4.81
N PHE A 238 -7.69 -15.61 -4.45
CA PHE A 238 -7.69 -14.21 -4.02
C PHE A 238 -8.09 -13.21 -5.13
N LYS A 239 -9.12 -12.38 -4.88
CA LYS A 239 -9.54 -11.28 -5.74
C LYS A 239 -9.28 -9.92 -5.08
N PHE A 240 -8.85 -8.94 -5.87
CA PHE A 240 -8.54 -7.59 -5.38
C PHE A 240 -9.75 -6.85 -4.81
N ASP A 241 -10.94 -7.11 -5.33
CA ASP A 241 -12.21 -6.51 -4.85
C ASP A 241 -12.54 -6.90 -3.40
N ASP A 242 -12.05 -8.05 -2.93
CA ASP A 242 -12.30 -8.54 -1.57
C ASP A 242 -11.52 -7.76 -0.51
N LEU A 243 -10.53 -6.95 -0.92
CA LEU A 243 -9.78 -6.09 0.01
C LEU A 243 -10.62 -4.95 0.57
N GLY A 244 -11.73 -4.58 -0.10
CA GLY A 244 -12.56 -3.45 0.33
C GLY A 244 -11.82 -2.11 0.32
N ILE A 245 -10.83 -1.96 -0.57
CA ILE A 245 -10.05 -0.74 -0.77
C ILE A 245 -10.46 -0.16 -2.13
N GLY A 246 -10.97 1.07 -2.15
CA GLY A 246 -11.38 1.74 -3.38
C GLY A 246 -10.31 2.70 -3.90
N GLY A 247 -10.11 2.74 -5.23
CA GLY A 247 -9.34 3.79 -5.90
C GLY A 247 -7.81 3.66 -5.81
N LEU A 248 -7.28 2.50 -5.43
CA LEU A 248 -5.83 2.28 -5.25
C LEU A 248 -5.30 1.06 -6.01
N ASP A 249 -5.99 0.66 -7.09
CA ASP A 249 -5.70 -0.59 -7.81
C ASP A 249 -4.31 -0.57 -8.46
N THR A 250 -3.89 0.58 -8.99
CA THR A 250 -2.57 0.73 -9.62
C THR A 250 -1.44 0.63 -8.59
N GLN A 251 -1.64 1.23 -7.42
CA GLN A 251 -0.71 1.19 -6.30
C GLN A 251 -0.61 -0.23 -5.74
N ILE A 252 -1.74 -0.90 -5.52
CA ILE A 252 -1.80 -2.28 -5.05
C ILE A 252 -1.10 -3.21 -6.07
N SER A 253 -1.43 -3.12 -7.36
CA SER A 253 -0.77 -3.91 -8.40
C SER A 253 0.75 -3.71 -8.40
N THR A 254 1.22 -2.47 -8.16
CA THR A 254 2.63 -2.16 -8.04
C THR A 254 3.27 -2.82 -6.82
N ILE A 255 2.61 -2.82 -5.65
CA ILE A 255 3.07 -3.54 -4.46
C ILE A 255 3.18 -5.04 -4.76
N PHE A 256 2.14 -5.63 -5.37
CA PHE A 256 2.14 -7.06 -5.70
C PHE A 256 3.28 -7.44 -6.64
N ARG A 257 3.48 -6.68 -7.72
CA ARG A 257 4.56 -6.94 -8.67
C ARG A 257 5.95 -6.75 -8.08
N ARG A 258 6.16 -5.72 -7.23
CA ARG A 258 7.50 -5.39 -6.72
C ARG A 258 7.87 -6.16 -5.46
N VAL A 259 6.93 -6.32 -4.52
CA VAL A 259 7.18 -6.93 -3.20
C VAL A 259 6.89 -8.42 -3.22
N PHE A 260 5.73 -8.81 -3.76
CA PHE A 260 5.25 -10.19 -3.63
C PHE A 260 5.65 -11.12 -4.78
N ALA A 261 6.01 -10.61 -5.95
CA ALA A 261 6.37 -11.46 -7.10
C ALA A 261 7.47 -12.48 -6.76
N SER A 262 8.57 -12.04 -6.14
CA SER A 262 9.67 -12.95 -5.75
C SER A 262 9.23 -14.03 -4.77
N ARG A 263 8.13 -13.83 -4.05
CA ARG A 263 7.59 -14.76 -3.05
C ARG A 263 6.53 -15.71 -3.62
N ILE A 264 5.89 -15.32 -4.71
CA ILE A 264 4.88 -16.13 -5.42
C ILE A 264 5.57 -17.16 -6.32
N PHE A 265 6.69 -16.79 -6.95
CA PHE A 265 7.43 -17.72 -7.80
C PHE A 265 8.15 -18.82 -7.00
N PRO A 266 8.34 -20.02 -7.59
CA PRO A 266 9.08 -21.11 -6.97
C PRO A 266 10.52 -20.72 -6.57
N PRO A 267 11.03 -21.15 -5.40
CA PRO A 267 12.35 -20.80 -4.89
C PRO A 267 13.47 -21.19 -5.86
N GLY A 268 13.32 -22.31 -6.58
CA GLY A 268 14.30 -22.74 -7.56
C GLY A 268 14.50 -21.75 -8.72
N ILE A 269 13.47 -20.99 -9.12
CA ILE A 269 13.59 -19.94 -10.14
C ILE A 269 14.26 -18.70 -9.55
N VAL A 270 13.83 -18.28 -8.35
CA VAL A 270 14.37 -17.10 -7.67
C VAL A 270 15.86 -17.28 -7.37
N ALA A 271 16.25 -18.47 -6.87
CA ALA A 271 17.64 -18.83 -6.61
C ALA A 271 18.48 -18.84 -7.89
N LYS A 272 17.92 -19.27 -9.04
CA LYS A 272 18.61 -19.19 -10.34
C LYS A 272 18.81 -17.76 -10.82
N MET A 273 17.88 -16.86 -10.53
CA MET A 273 18.01 -15.44 -10.86
C MET A 273 18.97 -14.71 -9.90
N GLY A 274 19.24 -15.27 -8.72
CA GLY A 274 20.15 -14.69 -7.73
C GLY A 274 19.61 -13.39 -7.11
N ILE A 275 18.29 -13.24 -7.05
CA ILE A 275 17.63 -12.03 -6.55
C ILE A 275 17.21 -12.25 -5.11
N ASP A 276 17.57 -11.32 -4.22
CA ASP A 276 17.10 -11.31 -2.85
C ASP A 276 15.62 -10.87 -2.77
N HIS A 277 14.88 -11.41 -1.81
CA HIS A 277 13.51 -10.95 -1.58
C HIS A 277 13.48 -9.54 -1.00
N VAL A 278 12.46 -8.77 -1.39
CA VAL A 278 12.21 -7.45 -0.82
C VAL A 278 11.88 -7.58 0.67
N LYS A 279 12.60 -6.83 1.50
CA LYS A 279 12.45 -6.83 2.97
C LYS A 279 11.56 -5.71 3.48
N GLY A 280 11.40 -4.63 2.72
CA GLY A 280 10.76 -3.41 3.22
C GLY A 280 9.90 -2.70 2.19
N LEU A 281 8.71 -2.29 2.63
CA LEU A 281 7.75 -1.46 1.93
C LEU A 281 7.49 -0.21 2.77
N LEU A 282 7.67 0.97 2.19
CA LEU A 282 7.31 2.24 2.80
C LEU A 282 6.09 2.83 2.09
N LEU A 283 5.00 2.98 2.82
CA LEU A 283 3.79 3.67 2.39
C LEU A 283 3.83 5.11 2.92
N TYR A 284 3.83 6.10 2.03
CA TYR A 284 3.84 7.51 2.42
C TYR A 284 2.76 8.31 1.68
N GLY A 285 2.34 9.43 2.24
CA GLY A 285 1.34 10.29 1.61
C GLY A 285 0.56 11.10 2.64
N PRO A 286 -0.36 11.98 2.21
CA PRO A 286 -1.16 12.80 3.13
C PRO A 286 -1.96 11.95 4.13
N PRO A 287 -2.25 12.49 5.34
CA PRO A 287 -3.10 11.81 6.32
C PRO A 287 -4.50 11.55 5.75
N GLY A 288 -5.15 10.50 6.23
CA GLY A 288 -6.53 10.18 5.82
C GLY A 288 -6.68 9.41 4.49
N THR A 289 -5.59 9.09 3.78
CA THR A 289 -5.65 8.32 2.50
C THR A 289 -5.71 6.80 2.65
N GLY A 290 -5.85 6.27 3.88
CA GLY A 290 -6.05 4.84 4.10
C GLY A 290 -4.79 3.97 4.16
N LYS A 291 -3.60 4.57 4.33
CA LYS A 291 -2.31 3.85 4.48
C LYS A 291 -2.37 2.71 5.51
N THR A 292 -2.86 2.99 6.72
CA THR A 292 -3.05 2.02 7.80
C THR A 292 -4.02 0.91 7.44
N LEU A 293 -5.08 1.23 6.69
CA LEU A 293 -6.07 0.24 6.25
C LEU A 293 -5.46 -0.72 5.22
N ILE A 294 -4.71 -0.19 4.25
CA ILE A 294 -4.01 -1.00 3.23
C ILE A 294 -3.02 -1.95 3.89
N ALA A 295 -2.18 -1.47 4.81
CA ALA A 295 -1.19 -2.32 5.47
C ALA A 295 -1.85 -3.44 6.28
N ARG A 296 -2.92 -3.13 7.04
CA ARG A 296 -3.68 -4.13 7.80
C ARG A 296 -4.34 -5.16 6.91
N GLN A 297 -4.96 -4.72 5.81
CA GLN A 297 -5.65 -5.62 4.91
C GLN A 297 -4.68 -6.49 4.13
N LEU A 298 -3.55 -5.95 3.69
CA LEU A 298 -2.46 -6.74 3.12
C LEU A 298 -1.99 -7.79 4.12
N GLY A 299 -1.71 -7.42 5.37
CA GLY A 299 -1.28 -8.36 6.41
C GLY A 299 -2.28 -9.48 6.70
N LYS A 300 -3.59 -9.21 6.63
CA LYS A 300 -4.65 -10.22 6.84
C LYS A 300 -4.87 -11.15 5.65
N THR A 301 -4.68 -10.63 4.45
CA THR A 301 -4.96 -11.33 3.20
C THR A 301 -3.86 -12.31 2.84
N LEU A 302 -2.63 -11.97 3.24
CA LEU A 302 -1.48 -12.85 3.09
C LEU A 302 -1.65 -14.00 4.08
N ASN A 303 -1.50 -15.23 3.61
CA ASN A 303 -1.43 -16.46 4.40
C ASN A 303 -0.07 -16.55 5.14
N ALA A 304 0.29 -15.45 5.80
CA ALA A 304 1.48 -15.26 6.59
C ALA A 304 1.16 -15.50 8.07
N HIS A 305 2.19 -15.49 8.91
CA HIS A 305 1.98 -15.43 10.36
C HIS A 305 1.23 -14.15 10.75
N GLU A 306 0.55 -14.18 11.90
CA GLU A 306 -0.24 -13.05 12.37
C GLU A 306 0.59 -11.74 12.35
N PRO A 307 0.11 -10.68 11.65
CA PRO A 307 0.90 -9.47 11.45
C PRO A 307 1.11 -8.74 12.77
N LYS A 308 2.37 -8.45 13.11
CA LYS A 308 2.72 -7.65 14.29
C LYS A 308 2.57 -6.17 13.95
N ILE A 309 1.53 -5.53 14.47
CA ILE A 309 1.30 -4.10 14.30
C ILE A 309 1.85 -3.36 15.52
N VAL A 310 2.71 -2.38 15.28
CA VAL A 310 3.33 -1.57 16.31
C VAL A 310 3.22 -0.10 15.92
N ASN A 311 2.79 0.75 16.85
CA ASN A 311 2.80 2.18 16.60
C ASN A 311 4.17 2.77 16.93
N GLY A 312 4.68 3.71 16.13
CA GLY A 312 6.00 4.31 16.31
C GLY A 312 6.26 4.79 17.76
N PRO A 313 5.38 5.62 18.34
CA PRO A 313 5.54 6.07 19.73
C PRO A 313 5.55 4.95 20.77
N GLU A 314 4.89 3.81 20.53
CA GLU A 314 4.85 2.69 21.49
C GLU A 314 6.21 1.99 21.64
N VAL A 315 7.10 2.15 20.66
CA VAL A 315 8.46 1.59 20.70
C VAL A 315 9.39 2.43 21.58
N LEU A 316 9.06 3.72 21.77
CA LEU A 316 9.90 4.67 22.49
C LEU A 316 9.63 4.62 24.00
N ASN A 317 10.57 4.07 24.76
CA ASN A 317 10.59 4.14 26.22
C ASN A 317 11.60 5.18 26.72
N LYS A 318 11.29 5.81 27.86
CA LYS A 318 12.18 6.80 28.52
C LYS A 318 13.44 6.17 29.11
N PHE A 319 13.44 4.86 29.34
CA PHE A 319 14.57 4.13 29.89
C PHE A 319 15.52 3.70 28.76
N VAL A 320 16.79 4.12 28.85
CA VAL A 320 17.84 3.80 27.89
C VAL A 320 17.96 2.28 27.72
N GLY A 321 18.01 1.81 26.47
CA GLY A 321 18.14 0.39 26.12
C GLY A 321 16.82 -0.39 26.02
N GLN A 322 15.74 0.03 26.68
CA GLN A 322 14.45 -0.68 26.59
C GLN A 322 13.82 -0.59 25.20
N SER A 323 13.94 0.55 24.53
CA SER A 323 13.44 0.74 23.16
C SER A 323 14.14 -0.19 22.16
N GLU A 324 15.45 -0.43 22.33
CA GLU A 324 16.22 -1.36 21.51
C GLU A 324 15.84 -2.82 21.77
N GLU A 325 15.63 -3.18 23.04
CA GLU A 325 15.21 -4.52 23.40
C GLU A 325 13.81 -4.84 22.87
N ASN A 326 12.90 -3.87 22.87
CA ASN A 326 11.58 -4.00 22.26
C ASN A 326 11.69 -4.31 20.76
N ILE A 327 12.54 -3.60 20.01
CA ILE A 327 12.80 -3.94 18.61
C ILE A 327 13.37 -5.35 18.49
N ARG A 328 14.35 -5.75 19.30
CA ARG A 328 14.91 -7.11 19.24
C ARG A 328 13.84 -8.19 19.49
N LYS A 329 12.92 -7.96 20.43
CA LYS A 329 11.80 -8.87 20.72
C LYS A 329 10.85 -9.00 19.54
N LEU A 330 10.58 -7.92 18.79
CA LEU A 330 9.71 -7.98 17.59
C LEU A 330 10.26 -8.95 16.52
N PHE A 331 11.57 -8.91 16.27
CA PHE A 331 12.24 -9.75 15.28
C PHE A 331 12.65 -11.15 15.78
N ALA A 332 12.68 -11.37 17.11
CA ALA A 332 13.18 -12.61 17.70
C ALA A 332 12.44 -13.88 17.23
N ASP A 333 11.13 -13.81 17.02
CA ASP A 333 10.34 -14.96 16.59
C ASP A 333 10.65 -15.33 15.13
N ALA A 334 10.79 -14.32 14.26
CA ALA A 334 11.18 -14.51 12.87
C ALA A 334 12.60 -15.08 12.76
N GLU A 335 13.52 -14.61 13.60
CA GLU A 335 14.91 -15.12 13.69
C GLU A 335 14.96 -16.57 14.14
N LYS A 336 14.19 -16.94 15.17
CA LYS A 336 14.13 -18.32 15.66
C LYS A 336 13.60 -19.27 14.60
N GLU A 337 12.53 -18.88 13.91
CA GLU A 337 11.96 -19.73 12.86
C GLU A 337 12.90 -19.83 11.64
N TYR A 338 13.54 -18.73 11.23
CA TYR A 338 14.52 -18.75 10.15
C TYR A 338 15.71 -19.66 10.48
N LYS A 339 16.21 -19.63 11.72
CA LYS A 339 17.30 -20.52 12.16
C LYS A 339 16.89 -22.00 12.18
N GLN A 340 15.60 -22.30 12.35
CA GLN A 340 15.09 -23.68 12.37
C GLN A 340 14.79 -24.20 10.96
N LYS A 341 14.08 -23.41 10.14
CA LYS A 341 13.52 -23.85 8.85
C LYS A 341 14.24 -23.27 7.63
N GLY A 342 15.17 -22.33 7.80
CA GLY A 342 15.88 -21.67 6.70
C GLY A 342 14.92 -21.00 5.71
N ASP A 343 15.14 -21.23 4.43
CA ASP A 343 14.36 -20.65 3.32
C ASP A 343 12.91 -21.18 3.26
N GLU A 344 12.58 -22.25 3.99
CA GLU A 344 11.21 -22.79 4.09
C GLU A 344 10.40 -22.15 5.24
N SER A 345 10.96 -21.14 5.92
CA SER A 345 10.24 -20.42 6.97
C SER A 345 9.08 -19.59 6.41
N GLY A 346 8.00 -19.49 7.21
CA GLY A 346 6.86 -18.65 6.88
C GLY A 346 7.23 -17.16 6.88
N LEU A 347 6.49 -16.36 6.11
CA LEU A 347 6.66 -14.92 6.08
C LEU A 347 6.17 -14.30 7.40
N HIS A 348 7.02 -13.49 8.03
CA HIS A 348 6.67 -12.65 9.17
C HIS A 348 6.48 -11.21 8.73
N ILE A 349 5.28 -10.67 8.97
CA ILE A 349 4.95 -9.29 8.60
C ILE A 349 4.99 -8.41 9.84
N ILE A 350 5.78 -7.34 9.78
CA ILE A 350 5.88 -6.34 10.86
C ILE A 350 5.43 -5.01 10.29
N ILE A 351 4.40 -4.42 10.88
CA ILE A 351 3.80 -3.16 10.43
C ILE A 351 4.13 -2.08 11.46
N PHE A 352 4.82 -1.04 11.01
CA PHE A 352 5.09 0.17 11.80
C PHE A 352 4.20 1.31 11.30
N ASP A 353 3.28 1.76 12.15
CA ASP A 353 2.57 3.03 11.94
C ASP A 353 3.40 4.20 12.48
N GLU A 354 3.26 5.38 11.88
CA GLU A 354 4.01 6.58 12.27
C GLU A 354 5.52 6.35 12.41
N LEU A 355 6.14 5.73 11.39
CA LEU A 355 7.57 5.39 11.40
C LEU A 355 8.46 6.64 11.58
N ASP A 356 7.98 7.81 11.18
CA ASP A 356 8.63 9.12 11.36
C ASP A 356 8.73 9.57 12.82
N ALA A 357 7.94 8.99 13.73
CA ALA A 357 8.10 9.24 15.17
C ALA A 357 9.41 8.63 15.71
N VAL A 358 9.80 7.46 15.20
CA VAL A 358 10.93 6.66 15.68
C VAL A 358 12.18 6.86 14.83
N CYS A 359 12.01 7.00 13.52
CA CYS A 359 13.10 6.97 12.55
C CYS A 359 13.39 8.35 11.95
N LYS A 360 13.58 9.35 12.81
CA LYS A 360 13.93 10.71 12.39
C LYS A 360 15.34 10.79 11.81
N GLN A 361 15.60 11.80 10.98
CA GLN A 361 16.94 12.11 10.51
C GLN A 361 17.91 12.31 11.68
N ARG A 362 19.06 11.63 11.63
CA ARG A 362 20.11 11.71 12.65
C ARG A 362 20.70 13.12 12.68
N GLY A 363 20.98 13.63 13.87
CA GLY A 363 21.65 14.92 14.03
C GLY A 363 20.76 16.16 13.87
N SER A 364 19.45 16.01 13.63
CA SER A 364 18.49 17.12 13.73
C SER A 364 18.27 17.46 15.21
N GLY A 365 19.19 18.19 15.83
CA GLY A 365 19.25 18.52 17.26
C GLY A 365 18.09 19.40 17.80
N ALA A 366 16.96 19.50 17.11
CA ALA A 366 15.86 20.40 17.44
C ALA A 366 14.90 19.91 18.55
N GLY A 367 15.19 18.79 19.23
CA GLY A 367 14.29 18.25 20.24
C GLY A 367 14.96 17.40 21.31
N GLY A 368 15.77 18.01 22.19
CA GLY A 368 15.92 17.69 23.63
C GLY A 368 15.98 16.25 24.17
N GLY A 369 16.11 15.19 23.37
CA GLY A 369 16.01 13.80 23.81
C GLY A 369 17.31 13.04 23.60
N THR A 370 17.96 12.65 24.70
CA THR A 370 18.83 11.48 25.00
C THR A 370 19.49 10.58 23.91
N GLY A 371 19.46 10.89 22.61
CA GLY A 371 19.99 10.04 21.54
C GLY A 371 19.23 8.72 21.31
N VAL A 372 18.14 8.48 22.04
CA VAL A 372 17.39 7.20 22.00
C VAL A 372 16.80 6.93 20.61
N GLY A 373 16.38 7.95 19.87
CA GLY A 373 15.90 7.77 18.49
C GLY A 373 16.99 7.20 17.57
N ASP A 374 18.20 7.72 17.65
CA ASP A 374 19.32 7.30 16.80
C ASP A 374 19.73 5.85 17.07
N THR A 375 19.71 5.40 18.33
CA THR A 375 20.05 4.02 18.67
C THR A 375 18.98 3.03 18.21
N VAL A 376 17.71 3.42 18.26
CA VAL A 376 16.59 2.62 17.75
C VAL A 376 16.68 2.47 16.22
N VAL A 377 17.02 3.53 15.48
CA VAL A 377 17.27 3.44 14.03
C VAL A 377 18.43 2.51 13.74
N ASN A 378 19.55 2.63 14.45
CA ASN A 378 20.69 1.72 14.29
C ASN A 378 20.31 0.26 14.53
N GLN A 379 19.49 0.00 15.54
CA GLN A 379 19.02 -1.34 15.85
C GLN A 379 18.11 -1.91 14.75
N LEU A 380 17.22 -1.09 14.17
CA LEU A 380 16.38 -1.50 13.04
C LEU A 380 17.23 -1.80 11.79
N LEU A 381 18.22 -0.94 11.49
CA LEU A 381 19.17 -1.16 10.40
C LEU A 381 19.96 -2.46 10.58
N ALA A 382 20.45 -2.72 11.79
CA ALA A 382 21.17 -3.96 12.09
C ALA A 382 20.29 -5.21 11.92
N LYS A 383 18.97 -5.12 12.08
CA LYS A 383 18.04 -6.25 11.86
C LYS A 383 17.69 -6.46 10.39
N LEU A 384 17.69 -5.40 9.57
CA LEU A 384 17.42 -5.50 8.14
C LEU A 384 18.67 -5.91 7.33
N ASP A 385 19.82 -5.32 7.67
CA ASP A 385 21.08 -5.43 6.91
C ASP A 385 22.19 -6.23 7.60
N GLY A 386 21.96 -6.69 8.83
CA GLY A 386 22.97 -7.36 9.63
C GLY A 386 23.53 -8.64 9.00
N VAL A 387 24.56 -9.18 9.67
CA VAL A 387 25.25 -10.41 9.27
C VAL A 387 24.29 -11.60 9.18
N ASP A 388 23.30 -11.65 10.07
CA ASP A 388 22.20 -12.61 10.06
C ASP A 388 21.04 -12.08 9.19
N LYS A 389 21.25 -12.01 7.87
CA LYS A 389 20.19 -11.56 6.94
C LYS A 389 18.98 -12.50 7.02
N LEU A 390 17.84 -11.96 7.44
CA LEU A 390 16.56 -12.66 7.47
C LEU A 390 15.86 -12.52 6.13
N ASN A 391 15.70 -13.64 5.43
CA ASN A 391 14.97 -13.69 4.17
C ASN A 391 13.47 -13.90 4.38
N ASN A 392 12.97 -14.10 5.59
CA ASN A 392 11.58 -14.44 5.88
C ASN A 392 10.77 -13.29 6.53
N ILE A 393 11.25 -12.06 6.43
CA ILE A 393 10.60 -10.88 7.00
C ILE A 393 10.11 -9.92 5.92
N LEU A 394 8.99 -9.26 6.19
CA LEU A 394 8.51 -8.10 5.45
C LEU A 394 8.15 -6.98 6.44
N LEU A 395 8.91 -5.89 6.37
CA LEU A 395 8.68 -4.67 7.12
C LEU A 395 7.80 -3.71 6.32
N ILE A 396 6.64 -3.34 6.84
CA ILE A 396 5.76 -2.33 6.23
C ILE A 396 5.81 -1.08 7.12
N GLY A 397 6.46 -0.03 6.65
CA GLY A 397 6.50 1.27 7.31
C GLY A 397 5.43 2.19 6.73
N MET A 398 4.77 2.97 7.59
CA MET A 398 3.81 3.99 7.18
C MET A 398 4.23 5.34 7.74
N THR A 399 4.17 6.39 6.93
CA THR A 399 4.50 7.75 7.35
C THR A 399 3.66 8.78 6.61
N ASN A 400 3.37 9.91 7.27
CA ASN A 400 2.81 11.07 6.58
C ASN A 400 3.90 11.97 5.98
N ARG A 401 5.13 11.83 6.48
CA ARG A 401 6.28 12.70 6.17
C ARG A 401 7.50 11.87 5.80
N LYS A 402 7.68 11.64 4.50
CA LYS A 402 8.86 10.94 3.98
C LYS A 402 10.15 11.72 4.23
N ASP A 403 10.09 13.05 4.19
CA ASP A 403 11.19 13.98 4.44
C ASP A 403 11.84 13.82 5.82
N MET A 404 11.05 13.39 6.81
CA MET A 404 11.54 13.22 8.19
C MET A 404 12.25 11.89 8.43
N ILE A 405 12.12 10.92 7.51
CA ILE A 405 12.70 9.59 7.67
C ILE A 405 14.21 9.63 7.38
N ASP A 406 14.98 8.88 8.16
CA ASP A 406 16.41 8.66 7.91
C ASP A 406 16.65 8.03 6.51
N GLU A 407 17.42 8.72 5.68
CA GLU A 407 17.80 8.26 4.34
C GLU A 407 18.50 6.90 4.33
N ALA A 408 19.16 6.53 5.42
CA ALA A 408 19.77 5.22 5.57
C ALA A 408 18.72 4.10 5.45
N LEU A 409 17.51 4.28 6.00
CA LEU A 409 16.45 3.28 5.89
C LEU A 409 15.87 3.17 4.48
N LEU A 410 15.92 4.26 3.71
CA LEU A 410 15.36 4.37 2.36
C LEU A 410 16.22 3.72 1.27
N ARG A 411 17.42 3.21 1.62
CA ARG A 411 18.33 2.58 0.66
C ARG A 411 17.82 1.22 0.17
N PRO A 412 18.11 0.82 -1.08
CA PRO A 412 17.80 -0.52 -1.60
C PRO A 412 18.32 -1.64 -0.67
N GLY A 413 17.57 -2.73 -0.56
CA GLY A 413 17.82 -3.80 0.43
C GLY A 413 17.18 -3.60 1.81
N ARG A 414 16.71 -2.37 2.13
CA ARG A 414 15.95 -2.03 3.37
C ARG A 414 14.50 -1.70 3.02
N LEU A 415 14.08 -0.43 3.14
CA LEU A 415 12.80 0.08 2.64
C LEU A 415 12.92 0.45 1.16
N GLU A 416 13.15 -0.55 0.34
CA GLU A 416 13.42 -0.38 -1.09
C GLU A 416 12.19 0.07 -1.86
N VAL A 417 11.03 -0.53 -1.59
CA VAL A 417 9.80 -0.17 -2.28
C VAL A 417 9.14 0.98 -1.54
N GLN A 418 9.19 2.17 -2.15
CA GLN A 418 8.56 3.36 -1.64
C GLN A 418 7.35 3.67 -2.51
N LEU A 419 6.16 3.68 -1.90
CA LEU A 419 4.92 3.92 -2.61
C LEU A 419 4.19 5.12 -2.00
N GLU A 420 3.92 6.10 -2.86
CA GLU A 420 3.10 7.25 -2.52
C GLU A 420 1.61 6.91 -2.67
N ILE A 421 0.84 7.20 -1.63
CA ILE A 421 -0.61 7.08 -1.59
C ILE A 421 -1.17 8.50 -1.56
N SER A 422 -1.45 9.01 -2.76
CA SER A 422 -2.05 10.33 -3.00
C SER A 422 -3.54 10.35 -2.66
N LEU A 423 -4.17 11.52 -2.79
CA LEU A 423 -5.61 11.66 -2.68
C LEU A 423 -6.32 10.87 -3.79
N PRO A 424 -7.53 10.33 -3.53
CA PRO A 424 -8.26 9.53 -4.52
C PRO A 424 -8.81 10.39 -5.67
N ASP A 425 -8.69 9.86 -6.89
CA ASP A 425 -9.32 10.38 -8.10
C ASP A 425 -10.85 10.26 -8.04
N GLU A 426 -11.58 10.85 -8.98
CA GLU A 426 -13.06 10.82 -9.00
C GLU A 426 -13.62 9.40 -9.02
N GLU A 427 -13.07 8.51 -9.86
CA GLU A 427 -13.42 7.09 -9.86
C GLU A 427 -13.06 6.40 -8.54
N GLY A 428 -11.94 6.78 -7.95
CA GLY A 428 -11.51 6.29 -6.64
C GLY A 428 -12.45 6.70 -5.51
N ARG A 429 -12.89 7.96 -5.51
CA ARG A 429 -13.89 8.49 -4.56
C ARG A 429 -15.22 7.77 -4.71
N PHE A 430 -15.68 7.56 -5.94
CA PHE A 430 -16.87 6.75 -6.20
C PHE A 430 -16.74 5.34 -5.63
N GLY A 431 -15.59 4.68 -5.84
CA GLY A 431 -15.30 3.38 -5.26
C GLY A 431 -15.35 3.38 -3.73
N ILE A 432 -14.73 4.37 -3.08
CA ILE A 432 -14.73 4.52 -1.61
C ILE A 432 -16.15 4.78 -1.08
N ILE A 433 -16.91 5.68 -1.71
CA ILE A 433 -18.31 5.97 -1.36
C ILE A 433 -19.14 4.69 -1.47
N LYS A 434 -19.00 3.94 -2.57
CA LYS A 434 -19.71 2.67 -2.80
C LYS A 434 -19.38 1.62 -1.73
N ILE A 435 -18.13 1.54 -1.28
CA ILE A 435 -17.72 0.64 -0.21
C ILE A 435 -18.39 1.02 1.11
N HIS A 436 -18.37 2.31 1.49
CA HIS A 436 -18.97 2.78 2.74
C HIS A 436 -20.51 2.71 2.73
N THR A 437 -21.13 2.92 1.58
CA THR A 437 -22.60 2.83 1.40
C THR A 437 -23.08 1.40 1.11
N SER A 438 -22.19 0.44 0.84
CA SER A 438 -22.55 -0.94 0.53
C SER A 438 -23.45 -1.59 1.59
N LYS A 439 -23.23 -1.28 2.88
CA LYS A 439 -24.07 -1.76 3.98
C LYS A 439 -25.45 -1.09 3.99
N PHE A 440 -25.53 0.19 3.61
CA PHE A 440 -26.81 0.90 3.51
C PHE A 440 -27.65 0.33 2.36
N VAL A 441 -27.01 0.03 1.23
CA VAL A 441 -27.68 -0.61 0.08
C VAL A 441 -28.14 -2.04 0.43
N LYS A 442 -27.29 -2.85 1.07
CA LYS A 442 -27.65 -4.23 1.46
C LYS A 442 -28.81 -4.29 2.45
N ASN A 443 -28.98 -3.27 3.27
CA ASN A 443 -30.02 -3.20 4.29
C ASN A 443 -31.23 -2.32 3.87
N ASP A 444 -31.30 -1.88 2.61
CA ASP A 444 -32.35 -0.97 2.08
C ASP A 444 -32.54 0.35 2.87
N ILE A 445 -31.44 0.87 3.42
CA ILE A 445 -31.41 2.13 4.18
C ILE A 445 -31.09 3.33 3.26
N LEU A 446 -30.46 3.11 2.11
CA LEU A 446 -30.17 4.19 1.16
C LEU A 446 -31.42 4.47 0.31
N ASP A 447 -31.86 5.74 0.26
CA ASP A 447 -32.97 6.14 -0.61
C ASP A 447 -32.51 6.16 -2.08
N HIS A 448 -33.46 5.99 -3.01
CA HIS A 448 -33.20 5.97 -4.45
C HIS A 448 -32.86 7.36 -5.02
N ASP A 449 -33.08 8.42 -4.25
CA ASP A 449 -32.74 9.80 -4.61
C ASP A 449 -31.23 10.10 -4.56
N VAL A 450 -30.43 9.20 -3.97
CA VAL A 450 -28.99 9.42 -3.78
C VAL A 450 -28.19 8.99 -5.00
N ASP A 451 -27.62 9.95 -5.73
CA ASP A 451 -26.63 9.69 -6.77
C ASP A 451 -25.19 9.69 -6.20
N LEU A 452 -24.60 8.49 -6.12
CA LEU A 452 -23.22 8.33 -5.65
C LEU A 452 -22.18 8.92 -6.61
N ALA A 453 -22.48 9.01 -7.92
CA ALA A 453 -21.58 9.60 -8.91
C ALA A 453 -21.54 11.13 -8.75
N GLU A 454 -22.69 11.76 -8.55
CA GLU A 454 -22.76 13.19 -8.26
C GLU A 454 -22.04 13.53 -6.94
N LEU A 455 -22.20 12.71 -5.89
CA LEU A 455 -21.44 12.84 -4.64
C LEU A 455 -19.92 12.77 -4.86
N ALA A 456 -19.43 11.85 -5.71
CA ALA A 456 -18.01 11.75 -6.03
C ALA A 456 -17.47 13.00 -6.74
N ARG A 457 -18.31 13.65 -7.56
CA ARG A 457 -17.98 14.90 -8.26
C ARG A 457 -17.96 16.10 -7.31
N LEU A 458 -18.87 16.15 -6.34
CA LEU A 458 -18.94 17.23 -5.34
C LEU A 458 -17.83 17.13 -4.26
N THR A 459 -17.34 15.92 -3.98
CA THR A 459 -16.30 15.66 -2.95
C THR A 459 -14.87 15.83 -3.46
N LYS A 460 -14.59 16.88 -4.24
CA LYS A 460 -13.24 17.15 -4.78
C LYS A 460 -12.22 17.27 -3.64
N ASN A 461 -11.06 16.60 -3.80
CA ASN A 461 -9.96 16.52 -2.82
C ASN A 461 -10.28 15.89 -1.45
N TYR A 462 -11.44 15.26 -1.28
CA TYR A 462 -11.70 14.54 -0.04
C TYR A 462 -10.77 13.33 0.09
N SER A 463 -10.20 13.14 1.27
CA SER A 463 -9.48 11.92 1.64
C SER A 463 -10.45 10.78 1.95
N GLY A 464 -9.97 9.53 1.93
CA GLY A 464 -10.81 8.37 2.26
C GLY A 464 -11.42 8.46 3.66
N ALA A 465 -10.69 9.02 4.63
CA ALA A 465 -11.21 9.28 5.98
C ALA A 465 -12.31 10.35 6.01
N GLU A 466 -12.19 11.39 5.20
CA GLU A 466 -13.20 12.46 5.09
C GLU A 466 -14.47 11.95 4.40
N ILE A 467 -14.34 11.13 3.35
CA ILE A 467 -15.49 10.47 2.70
C ILE A 467 -16.21 9.56 3.71
N ALA A 468 -15.46 8.79 4.50
CA ALA A 468 -16.05 7.99 5.57
C ALA A 468 -16.74 8.87 6.64
N GLY A 469 -16.19 10.05 6.93
CA GLY A 469 -16.78 11.07 7.79
C GLY A 469 -18.08 11.63 7.22
N LEU A 470 -18.10 11.94 5.93
CA LEU A 470 -19.27 12.45 5.19
C LEU A 470 -20.44 11.46 5.25
N VAL A 471 -20.19 10.18 4.97
CA VAL A 471 -21.22 9.13 5.04
C VAL A 471 -21.75 8.97 6.47
N LYS A 472 -20.88 9.09 7.49
CA LYS A 472 -21.30 9.04 8.90
C LYS A 472 -22.11 10.28 9.31
N ALA A 473 -21.73 11.46 8.85
CA ALA A 473 -22.46 12.69 9.10
C ALA A 473 -23.86 12.64 8.47
N ALA A 474 -23.97 12.18 7.22
CA ALA A 474 -25.27 11.97 6.56
C ALA A 474 -26.16 10.99 7.35
N ALA A 475 -25.59 9.89 7.86
CA ALA A 475 -26.32 8.96 8.72
C ALA A 475 -26.74 9.62 10.05
N ALA A 476 -25.88 10.47 10.64
CA ALA A 476 -26.20 11.23 11.86
C ALA A 476 -27.33 12.24 11.62
N SER A 477 -27.34 12.94 10.50
CA SER A 477 -28.44 13.83 10.09
C SER A 477 -29.75 13.06 9.93
N ALA A 478 -29.70 11.87 9.33
CA ALA A 478 -30.86 10.99 9.22
C ALA A 478 -31.39 10.54 10.60
N PHE A 479 -30.49 10.21 11.56
CA PHE A 479 -30.87 9.90 12.94
C PHE A 479 -31.50 11.11 13.65
N SER A 480 -30.93 12.30 13.48
CA SER A 480 -31.43 13.54 14.08
C SER A 480 -32.83 13.90 13.57
N ARG A 481 -33.16 13.57 12.30
CA ARG A 481 -34.50 13.79 11.75
C ARG A 481 -35.57 12.92 12.43
N HIS A 482 -35.19 11.76 12.97
CA HIS A 482 -36.10 10.81 13.63
C HIS A 482 -35.99 10.83 15.16
N THR A 483 -35.24 11.77 15.71
CA THR A 483 -35.07 11.97 17.17
C THR A 483 -35.64 13.32 17.56
N ASP A 484 -36.60 13.35 18.51
CA ASP A 484 -37.15 14.62 19.00
C ASP A 484 -36.13 15.36 19.87
N ALA A 485 -35.75 16.57 19.45
CA ALA A 485 -34.75 17.41 20.12
C ALA A 485 -35.07 17.74 21.59
N ASN A 486 -36.34 17.62 21.99
CA ASN A 486 -36.81 17.98 23.34
C ASN A 486 -36.90 16.82 24.34
N GLN A 487 -36.82 15.56 23.92
CA GLN A 487 -37.03 14.43 24.85
C GLN A 487 -36.01 13.29 24.78
N ILE A 488 -35.01 13.30 23.89
CA ILE A 488 -34.05 12.17 23.71
C ILE A 488 -34.80 10.81 23.72
N THR A 489 -36.00 10.79 23.16
CA THR A 489 -36.84 9.60 23.01
C THR A 489 -36.95 9.34 21.52
N VAL A 490 -36.68 8.10 21.13
CA VAL A 490 -36.69 7.72 19.73
C VAL A 490 -38.15 7.62 19.28
N THR A 491 -38.52 8.30 18.20
CA THR A 491 -39.87 8.23 17.63
C THR A 491 -40.16 6.84 17.07
N LYS A 492 -41.44 6.47 16.89
CA LYS A 492 -41.88 5.10 16.55
C LYS A 492 -41.58 4.64 15.10
N ASP A 493 -41.07 5.50 14.23
CA ASP A 493 -40.88 5.24 12.78
C ASP A 493 -39.42 4.88 12.40
N ILE A 494 -38.73 4.10 13.24
CA ILE A 494 -37.31 3.72 13.01
C ILE A 494 -37.19 2.63 11.93
N GLU A 495 -38.18 1.76 11.81
CA GLU A 495 -38.11 0.55 10.98
C GLU A 495 -37.97 0.84 9.47
N HIS A 496 -38.33 2.06 9.03
CA HIS A 496 -38.28 2.49 7.63
C HIS A 496 -37.35 3.69 7.41
N MET A 497 -36.43 3.95 8.34
CA MET A 497 -35.52 5.08 8.24
C MET A 497 -34.61 4.92 7.01
N LYS A 498 -34.72 5.86 6.06
CA LYS A 498 -33.83 5.98 4.91
C LYS A 498 -32.94 7.22 5.00
N VAL A 499 -31.73 7.12 4.45
CA VAL A 499 -30.81 8.26 4.26
C VAL A 499 -31.08 8.85 2.89
N LYS A 500 -31.42 10.15 2.85
CA LYS A 500 -31.82 10.88 1.65
C LYS A 500 -30.70 11.74 1.09
N TRP A 501 -30.85 12.22 -0.14
CA TRP A 501 -29.91 13.19 -0.74
C TRP A 501 -29.72 14.46 0.11
N SER A 502 -30.80 14.96 0.72
CA SER A 502 -30.75 16.13 1.60
C SER A 502 -29.79 15.97 2.78
N ASP A 503 -29.69 14.74 3.30
CA ASP A 503 -28.83 14.43 4.46
C ASP A 503 -27.35 14.48 4.03
N PHE A 504 -27.03 14.07 2.81
CA PHE A 504 -25.70 14.21 2.22
C PHE A 504 -25.33 15.66 1.91
N LEU A 505 -26.27 16.49 1.44
CA LEU A 505 -26.02 17.92 1.22
C LEU A 505 -25.72 18.66 2.52
N LEU A 506 -26.43 18.34 3.60
CA LEU A 506 -26.16 18.90 4.93
C LEU A 506 -24.77 18.44 5.41
N ALA A 507 -24.45 17.16 5.26
CA ALA A 507 -23.14 16.60 5.60
C ALA A 507 -21.98 17.26 4.82
N LEU A 508 -22.17 17.61 3.55
CA LEU A 508 -21.17 18.34 2.74
C LEU A 508 -20.88 19.74 3.28
N SER A 509 -21.88 20.38 3.92
CA SER A 509 -21.70 21.70 4.54
C SER A 509 -20.92 21.63 5.87
N GLU A 510 -21.03 20.51 6.58
CA GLU A 510 -20.39 20.28 7.88
C GLU A 510 -18.97 19.71 7.75
N VAL A 511 -18.79 18.69 6.91
CA VAL A 511 -17.51 17.99 6.73
C VAL A 511 -16.70 18.72 5.68
N ARG A 512 -15.70 19.49 6.12
CA ARG A 512 -14.78 20.19 5.21
C ARG A 512 -13.54 19.35 4.91
N PRO A 513 -13.04 19.34 3.66
CA PRO A 513 -11.79 18.66 3.34
C PRO A 513 -10.61 19.34 4.04
N ALA A 514 -9.69 18.55 4.62
CA ALA A 514 -8.45 19.07 5.19
C ALA A 514 -7.50 19.62 4.12
N TYR A 515 -7.58 19.05 2.91
CA TYR A 515 -6.87 19.49 1.72
C TYR A 515 -7.87 20.06 0.71
N GLY A 516 -8.26 21.33 0.84
CA GLY A 516 -9.18 21.96 -0.09
C GLY A 516 -9.02 23.48 -0.14
N ALA A 517 -9.73 24.11 -1.07
CA ALA A 517 -9.89 25.55 -1.05
C ALA A 517 -10.42 25.95 0.34
N SER A 518 -9.67 26.77 1.06
CA SER A 518 -10.26 27.44 2.22
C SER A 518 -11.21 28.50 1.68
N ASP A 519 -12.43 28.08 1.35
CA ASP A 519 -13.49 28.98 0.91
C ASP A 519 -13.64 30.12 1.92
N THR A 520 -13.46 29.85 3.21
CA THR A 520 -13.40 30.87 4.26
C THR A 520 -12.31 31.91 4.05
N ASP A 521 -11.12 31.52 3.61
CA ASP A 521 -10.02 32.47 3.37
C ASP A 521 -10.24 33.26 2.07
N LEU A 522 -10.85 32.63 1.06
CA LEU A 522 -11.20 33.29 -0.19
C LEU A 522 -12.37 34.27 0.01
N GLU A 523 -13.40 33.86 0.75
CA GLU A 523 -14.53 34.70 1.17
C GLU A 523 -14.07 35.85 2.08
N ALA A 524 -13.12 35.60 2.99
CA ALA A 524 -12.54 36.66 3.81
C ALA A 524 -11.79 37.71 2.98
N VAL A 525 -11.31 37.38 1.77
CA VAL A 525 -10.70 38.34 0.85
C VAL A 525 -11.78 39.01 -0.02
N LEU A 526 -12.75 38.24 -0.49
CA LEU A 526 -13.89 38.67 -1.31
C LEU A 526 -15.03 39.24 -0.44
N HIS A 527 -14.85 40.47 0.06
CA HIS A 527 -15.87 41.15 0.87
C HIS A 527 -17.11 41.57 0.06
N SER A 528 -17.00 41.69 -1.27
CA SER A 528 -18.07 42.11 -2.18
C SER A 528 -17.84 41.52 -3.56
N GLU A 529 -18.90 41.45 -4.37
CA GLU A 529 -18.79 41.03 -5.77
C GLU A 529 -17.90 41.99 -6.58
N ILE A 530 -17.26 41.46 -7.63
CA ILE A 530 -16.40 42.26 -8.49
C ILE A 530 -17.26 43.15 -9.37
N ILE A 531 -17.09 44.46 -9.21
CA ILE A 531 -17.77 45.47 -10.02
C ILE A 531 -17.04 45.61 -11.35
N HIS A 532 -17.73 45.31 -12.44
CA HIS A 532 -17.22 45.50 -13.81
C HIS A 532 -17.38 46.96 -14.25
N TYR A 533 -16.51 47.84 -13.75
CA TYR A 533 -16.59 49.27 -14.07
C TYR A 533 -15.86 49.69 -15.35
N SER A 534 -14.89 48.89 -15.81
CA SER A 534 -14.13 49.12 -17.05
C SER A 534 -14.09 47.83 -17.91
N PRO A 535 -14.13 47.95 -19.26
CA PRO A 535 -13.89 46.82 -20.15
C PRO A 535 -12.52 46.18 -19.95
N ASP A 536 -11.53 46.92 -19.42
CA ASP A 536 -10.20 46.39 -19.13
C ASP A 536 -10.26 45.27 -18.08
N ILE A 537 -11.16 45.36 -17.09
CA ILE A 537 -11.33 44.32 -16.08
C ILE A 537 -11.87 43.04 -16.71
N GLN A 538 -12.82 43.15 -17.64
CA GLN A 538 -13.34 41.99 -18.35
C GLN A 538 -12.27 41.35 -19.24
N ASN A 539 -11.45 42.16 -19.91
CA ASN A 539 -10.32 41.65 -20.70
C ASN A 539 -9.31 40.93 -19.81
N ILE A 540 -8.95 41.49 -18.65
CA ILE A 540 -8.06 40.85 -17.68
C ILE A 540 -8.64 39.52 -17.19
N LEU A 541 -9.94 39.48 -16.86
CA LEU A 541 -10.61 38.27 -16.42
C LEU A 541 -10.56 37.18 -17.50
N ASN A 542 -10.92 37.52 -18.74
CA ASN A 542 -10.91 36.59 -19.86
C ASN A 542 -9.50 36.07 -20.17
N ASP A 543 -8.50 36.96 -20.16
CA ASP A 543 -7.10 36.61 -20.42
C ASP A 543 -6.55 35.64 -19.38
N VAL A 544 -6.75 35.95 -18.08
CA VAL A 544 -6.22 35.11 -17.01
C VAL A 544 -7.00 33.80 -16.87
N LEU A 545 -8.32 33.81 -17.08
CA LEU A 545 -9.11 32.58 -17.13
C LEU A 545 -8.66 31.68 -18.29
N GLY A 546 -8.38 32.26 -19.47
CA GLY A 546 -7.82 31.53 -20.60
C GLY A 546 -6.49 30.85 -20.26
N VAL A 547 -5.60 31.55 -19.54
CA VAL A 547 -4.34 30.95 -19.03
C VAL A 547 -4.61 29.84 -18.00
N SER A 548 -5.59 30.03 -17.12
CA SER A 548 -5.96 29.05 -16.10
C SER A 548 -6.47 27.75 -16.75
N HIS A 549 -7.36 27.85 -17.74
CA HIS A 549 -7.83 26.70 -18.51
C HIS A 549 -6.71 26.04 -19.34
N MET A 550 -5.82 26.84 -19.94
CA MET A 550 -4.64 26.31 -20.64
C MET A 550 -3.77 25.46 -19.72
N VAL A 551 -3.51 25.90 -18.49
CA VAL A 551 -2.75 25.12 -17.50
C VAL A 551 -3.51 23.87 -17.06
N GLN A 552 -4.84 23.87 -17.07
CA GLN A 552 -5.68 22.71 -16.72
C GLN A 552 -5.80 21.66 -17.83
N GLU A 553 -5.75 22.07 -19.10
CA GLU A 553 -5.98 21.16 -20.24
C GLU A 553 -4.69 20.74 -20.93
N HIS A 554 -3.73 21.66 -21.10
CA HIS A 554 -2.62 21.47 -22.02
C HIS A 554 -1.53 20.52 -21.46
N PRO A 555 -1.06 19.51 -22.21
CA PRO A 555 -0.15 18.46 -21.72
C PRO A 555 1.34 18.85 -21.62
N LYS A 556 1.70 20.09 -21.95
CA LYS A 556 3.09 20.60 -21.88
C LYS A 556 3.26 21.74 -20.86
N HIS A 557 2.18 22.47 -20.58
CA HIS A 557 2.19 23.62 -19.69
C HIS A 557 1.62 23.24 -18.33
N HIS A 558 2.48 22.70 -17.47
CA HIS A 558 2.10 22.23 -16.14
C HIS A 558 2.22 23.31 -15.05
N LYS A 559 2.68 24.50 -15.43
CA LYS A 559 2.90 25.60 -14.49
C LYS A 559 2.77 26.95 -15.18
N SER A 560 2.17 27.90 -14.49
CA SER A 560 2.19 29.31 -14.87
C SER A 560 2.20 30.19 -13.64
N SER A 561 3.02 31.23 -13.66
CA SER A 561 3.14 32.22 -12.59
C SER A 561 2.75 33.59 -13.12
N ILE A 562 1.81 34.26 -12.45
CA ILE A 562 1.21 35.53 -12.88
C ILE A 562 1.35 36.54 -11.74
N ILE A 563 1.86 37.75 -12.02
CA ILE A 563 1.88 38.87 -11.07
C ILE A 563 0.78 39.87 -11.44
N PHE A 564 -0.12 40.12 -10.51
CA PHE A 564 -1.03 41.26 -10.53
C PHE A 564 -0.36 42.47 -9.87
N HIS A 565 -0.12 43.53 -10.64
CA HIS A 565 0.48 44.78 -10.15
C HIS A 565 -0.42 45.99 -10.41
N GLY A 566 -0.24 47.07 -9.65
CA GLY A 566 -1.06 48.28 -9.77
C GLY A 566 -1.09 49.10 -8.48
N ALA A 567 -1.78 50.24 -8.49
CA ALA A 567 -1.79 51.14 -7.34
C ALA A 567 -2.40 50.50 -6.06
N GLN A 568 -2.02 51.00 -4.89
CA GLN A 568 -2.56 50.51 -3.62
C GLN A 568 -4.10 50.70 -3.58
N GLY A 569 -4.83 49.65 -3.23
CA GLY A 569 -6.29 49.68 -3.17
C GLY A 569 -7.02 49.53 -4.50
N SER A 570 -6.35 49.14 -5.59
CA SER A 570 -6.99 48.86 -6.89
C SER A 570 -7.79 47.54 -6.95
N GLY A 571 -7.72 46.69 -5.91
CA GLY A 571 -8.49 45.44 -5.87
C GLY A 571 -7.75 44.20 -6.40
N LYS A 572 -6.42 44.25 -6.58
CA LYS A 572 -5.60 43.13 -7.07
C LYS A 572 -5.87 41.79 -6.38
N THR A 573 -5.84 41.77 -5.05
CA THR A 573 -6.07 40.55 -4.26
C THR A 573 -7.48 40.02 -4.42
N ALA A 574 -8.48 40.90 -4.48
CA ALA A 574 -9.87 40.52 -4.74
C ALA A 574 -10.03 39.96 -6.16
N LEU A 575 -9.40 40.57 -7.17
CA LEU A 575 -9.42 40.10 -8.55
C LEU A 575 -8.78 38.72 -8.69
N ALA A 576 -7.60 38.51 -8.10
CA ALA A 576 -6.92 37.22 -8.09
C ALA A 576 -7.76 36.12 -7.40
N ALA A 577 -8.39 36.44 -6.26
CA ALA A 577 -9.28 35.52 -5.55
C ALA A 577 -10.56 35.21 -6.35
N HIS A 578 -11.12 36.19 -7.05
CA HIS A 578 -12.31 36.00 -7.88
C HIS A 578 -12.02 35.11 -9.10
N ILE A 579 -10.89 35.35 -9.78
CA ILE A 579 -10.42 34.50 -10.88
C ILE A 579 -10.20 33.07 -10.38
N ALA A 580 -9.56 32.92 -9.21
CA ALA A 580 -9.35 31.60 -8.62
C ALA A 580 -10.68 30.87 -8.39
N LYS A 581 -11.72 31.55 -7.87
CA LYS A 581 -13.05 30.98 -7.69
C LYS A 581 -13.72 30.58 -9.01
N LEU A 582 -13.60 31.41 -10.04
CA LEU A 582 -14.18 31.13 -11.37
C LEU A 582 -13.45 29.99 -12.11
N SER A 583 -12.18 29.75 -11.80
CA SER A 583 -11.37 28.72 -12.46
C SER A 583 -11.74 27.27 -12.11
N ASP A 584 -12.62 27.05 -11.11
CA ASP A 584 -13.03 25.73 -10.58
C ASP A 584 -11.84 24.79 -10.24
N ILE A 585 -10.72 25.39 -9.83
CA ILE A 585 -9.52 24.65 -9.44
C ILE A 585 -9.76 23.98 -8.09
N PRO A 586 -9.51 22.66 -7.97
CA PRO A 586 -9.80 21.91 -6.75
C PRO A 586 -9.11 22.43 -5.48
N PHE A 587 -7.84 22.84 -5.60
CA PHE A 587 -7.05 23.31 -4.45
C PHE A 587 -6.65 24.77 -4.63
N ILE A 588 -7.18 25.65 -3.77
CA ILE A 588 -6.83 27.07 -3.76
C ILE A 588 -6.33 27.44 -2.37
N ARG A 589 -5.14 28.05 -2.28
CA ARG A 589 -4.59 28.50 -1.00
C ARG A 589 -4.03 29.90 -1.10
N ILE A 590 -4.47 30.76 -0.19
CA ILE A 590 -3.93 32.11 -0.06
C ILE A 590 -2.94 32.21 1.11
N ILE A 591 -1.76 32.74 0.80
CA ILE A 591 -0.73 33.14 1.75
C ILE A 591 -0.85 34.65 1.93
N THR A 592 -1.40 35.07 3.06
CA THR A 592 -1.52 36.47 3.44
C THR A 592 -0.46 36.86 4.48
N PRO A 593 -0.04 38.13 4.53
CA PRO A 593 0.90 38.60 5.55
C PRO A 593 0.41 38.37 6.98
N HIS A 594 -0.92 38.40 7.20
CA HIS A 594 -1.52 38.19 8.51
C HIS A 594 -1.26 36.78 9.06
N LYS A 595 -1.27 35.74 8.21
CA LYS A 595 -0.96 34.36 8.61
C LYS A 595 0.51 34.19 9.01
N LEU A 596 1.40 35.03 8.46
CA LEU A 596 2.82 34.99 8.80
C LEU A 596 3.16 35.65 10.14
N LEU A 597 2.23 36.42 10.73
CA LEU A 597 2.43 37.10 12.03
C LEU A 597 2.48 36.12 13.20
N GLU A 598 1.92 34.92 13.06
CA GLU A 598 1.96 33.87 14.09
C GLU A 598 3.37 33.33 14.33
N TYR A 599 4.27 33.52 13.35
CA TYR A 599 5.63 33.00 13.38
C TYR A 599 6.62 34.07 13.84
N ARG A 600 7.45 33.72 14.83
CA ARG A 600 8.43 34.65 15.42
C ARG A 600 9.65 34.90 14.53
N ASP A 601 10.14 33.86 13.87
CA ASP A 601 11.39 33.89 13.11
C ASP A 601 11.14 33.74 11.61
N ASP A 602 12.03 34.34 10.80
CA ASP A 602 11.96 34.26 9.34
C ASP A 602 12.18 32.84 8.81
N ILE A 603 12.91 32.00 9.55
CA ILE A 603 13.07 30.57 9.23
C ILE A 603 11.72 29.86 9.33
N ALA A 604 10.98 30.07 10.43
CA ALA A 604 9.66 29.47 10.61
C ALA A 604 8.65 29.96 9.56
N LYS A 605 8.72 31.25 9.16
CA LYS A 605 7.91 31.78 8.04
C LYS A 605 8.26 31.10 6.72
N SER A 606 9.55 30.92 6.43
CA SER A 606 10.01 30.22 5.22
C SER A 606 9.60 28.75 5.19
N GLU A 607 9.60 28.07 6.34
CA GLU A 607 9.13 26.69 6.50
C GLU A 607 7.62 26.60 6.24
N PHE A 608 6.84 27.55 6.75
CA PHE A 608 5.40 27.62 6.49
C PHE A 608 5.08 27.82 5.00
N ILE A 609 5.79 28.74 4.33
CA ILE A 609 5.63 28.97 2.88
C ILE A 609 5.99 27.67 2.12
N THR A 610 7.14 27.07 2.44
CA THR A 610 7.61 25.82 1.81
C THR A 610 6.61 24.69 2.00
N LYS A 611 6.06 24.53 3.22
CA LYS A 611 5.02 23.55 3.53
C LYS A 611 3.77 23.78 2.70
N THR A 612 3.33 25.04 2.58
CA THR A 612 2.14 25.40 1.79
C THR A 612 2.32 25.08 0.31
N PHE A 613 3.50 25.34 -0.25
CA PHE A 613 3.83 24.95 -1.63
C PHE A 613 3.85 23.43 -1.81
N ASN A 614 4.45 22.70 -0.87
CA ASN A 614 4.47 21.23 -0.91
C ASN A 614 3.07 20.63 -0.77
N ASP A 615 2.20 21.22 0.05
CA ASP A 615 0.80 20.79 0.19
C ASP A 615 0.02 21.04 -1.12
N ALA A 616 0.27 22.14 -1.81
CA ALA A 616 -0.33 22.41 -3.13
C ALA A 616 0.10 21.40 -4.20
N GLN A 617 1.33 20.90 -4.13
CA GLN A 617 1.84 19.88 -5.05
C GLN A 617 1.23 18.49 -4.82
N LYS A 618 0.45 18.28 -3.75
CA LYS A 618 -0.26 17.00 -3.51
C LYS A 618 -1.56 16.88 -4.31
N SER A 619 -2.15 18.01 -4.72
CA SER A 619 -3.36 18.01 -5.56
C SER A 619 -2.96 17.97 -7.03
N ALA A 620 -3.77 17.33 -7.88
CA ALA A 620 -3.52 17.23 -9.32
C ALA A 620 -3.48 18.61 -10.01
N VAL A 621 -4.33 19.54 -9.56
CA VAL A 621 -4.35 20.93 -10.01
C VAL A 621 -4.48 21.84 -8.80
N SER A 622 -3.51 22.74 -8.61
CA SER A 622 -3.50 23.68 -7.50
C SER A 622 -3.23 25.11 -7.93
N LEU A 623 -3.84 26.05 -7.19
CA LEU A 623 -3.66 27.49 -7.33
C LEU A 623 -3.19 28.08 -6.00
N LEU A 624 -2.03 28.73 -6.02
CA LEU A 624 -1.47 29.45 -4.88
C LEU A 624 -1.58 30.95 -5.09
N ILE A 625 -2.15 31.67 -4.13
CA ILE A 625 -2.21 33.14 -4.13
C ILE A 625 -1.23 33.68 -3.09
N LEU A 626 -0.21 34.42 -3.54
CA LEU A 626 0.74 35.17 -2.72
C LEU A 626 0.24 36.62 -2.62
N ASP A 627 -0.37 36.98 -1.49
CA ASP A 627 -0.89 38.32 -1.29
C ASP A 627 0.20 39.29 -0.83
N SER A 628 0.32 40.42 -1.53
CA SER A 628 1.21 41.54 -1.20
C SER A 628 2.65 41.09 -0.94
N ILE A 629 3.37 40.62 -1.98
CA ILE A 629 4.73 40.08 -1.84
C ILE A 629 5.66 41.05 -1.09
N GLU A 630 5.54 42.36 -1.32
CA GLU A 630 6.33 43.36 -0.61
C GLU A 630 6.17 43.31 0.92
N LYS A 631 4.98 42.92 1.41
CA LYS A 631 4.72 42.74 2.84
C LYS A 631 5.20 41.38 3.33
N LEU A 632 5.10 40.33 2.50
CA LEU A 632 5.59 38.98 2.84
C LEU A 632 7.11 38.98 3.07
N ILE A 633 7.87 39.69 2.23
CA ILE A 633 9.32 39.87 2.40
C ILE A 633 9.69 40.91 3.48
N GLY A 634 8.71 41.57 4.10
CA GLY A 634 8.93 42.58 5.13
C GLY A 634 9.62 43.86 4.62
N TRP A 635 9.34 44.27 3.38
CA TRP A 635 9.97 45.45 2.78
C TRP A 635 9.65 46.74 3.54
N ASN A 636 10.69 47.51 3.88
CA ASN A 636 10.58 48.84 4.46
C ASN A 636 11.30 49.90 3.60
N PRO A 637 10.64 51.00 3.20
CA PRO A 637 11.28 52.05 2.41
C PRO A 637 12.25 52.97 3.19
N ILE A 638 12.22 53.01 4.53
CA ILE A 638 13.04 53.95 5.37
C ILE A 638 14.50 53.44 5.52
N GLY A 639 15.01 52.76 4.50
CA GLY A 639 16.23 51.98 4.48
C GLY A 639 15.88 50.59 3.98
N PRO A 640 16.45 50.11 2.84
CA PRO A 640 15.98 48.95 2.09
C PRO A 640 16.21 47.64 2.86
N ARG A 641 15.45 47.44 3.93
CA ARG A 641 15.46 46.25 4.77
C ARG A 641 14.35 45.33 4.31
N PHE A 642 14.72 44.09 4.05
CA PHE A 642 13.83 42.99 3.71
C PHE A 642 14.43 41.68 4.20
N SER A 643 13.61 40.65 4.30
CA SER A 643 14.07 39.30 4.60
C SER A 643 14.57 38.61 3.34
N ALA A 644 15.89 38.58 3.16
CA ALA A 644 16.52 37.87 2.04
C ALA A 644 16.17 36.37 2.04
N THR A 645 16.04 35.76 3.23
CA THR A 645 15.65 34.36 3.38
C THR A 645 14.28 34.09 2.76
N ILE A 646 13.28 34.93 3.05
CA ILE A 646 11.93 34.77 2.51
C ILE A 646 11.91 35.05 1.00
N ALA A 647 12.58 36.12 0.55
CA ALA A 647 12.67 36.47 -0.87
C ALA A 647 13.29 35.33 -1.70
N ASN A 648 14.45 34.81 -1.28
CA ASN A 648 15.11 33.70 -1.96
C ASN A 648 14.29 32.40 -1.92
N THR A 649 13.58 32.15 -0.82
CA THR A 649 12.67 30.99 -0.71
C THR A 649 11.53 31.10 -1.70
N ILE A 650 10.89 32.27 -1.82
CA ILE A 650 9.81 32.50 -2.79
C ILE A 650 10.35 32.36 -4.22
N SER A 651 11.50 32.97 -4.54
CA SER A 651 12.16 32.82 -5.84
C SER A 651 12.39 31.35 -6.19
N ALA A 652 13.02 30.59 -5.28
CA ALA A 652 13.31 29.18 -5.49
C ALA A 652 12.03 28.34 -5.67
N LEU A 653 10.97 28.62 -4.92
CA LEU A 653 9.69 27.90 -5.03
C LEU A 653 8.90 28.27 -6.29
N VAL A 654 8.95 29.54 -6.71
CA VAL A 654 8.35 30.00 -7.97
C VAL A 654 9.16 29.49 -9.16
N ALA A 655 10.47 29.27 -9.04
CA ALA A 655 11.31 28.67 -10.08
C ALA A 655 11.15 27.14 -10.15
N LYS A 656 10.97 26.45 -9.02
CA LYS A 656 10.80 24.99 -8.94
C LYS A 656 9.64 24.48 -9.81
N ASP A 657 9.88 23.48 -10.64
CA ASP A 657 8.84 22.87 -11.47
C ASP A 657 7.83 22.06 -10.65
N ALA A 658 6.63 21.89 -11.22
CA ALA A 658 5.62 21.00 -10.65
C ALA A 658 6.08 19.53 -10.75
N VAL A 659 5.66 18.71 -9.78
CA VAL A 659 5.91 17.26 -9.80
C VAL A 659 5.24 16.64 -11.03
N GLN A 660 5.82 15.58 -11.60
CA GLN A 660 5.26 14.92 -12.80
C GLN A 660 3.79 14.55 -12.59
N GLY A 661 2.93 15.00 -13.51
CA GLY A 661 1.48 14.76 -13.45
C GLY A 661 0.67 15.81 -12.67
N HIS A 662 1.33 16.73 -11.95
CA HIS A 662 0.68 17.81 -11.20
C HIS A 662 0.77 19.15 -11.94
N ARG A 663 -0.25 19.99 -11.76
CA ARG A 663 -0.37 21.31 -12.40
C ARG A 663 -0.42 22.40 -11.31
N LEU A 664 0.42 23.42 -11.43
CA LEU A 664 0.56 24.49 -10.43
C LEU A 664 0.39 25.88 -11.03
N LEU A 665 -0.62 26.61 -10.58
CA LEU A 665 -0.83 28.02 -10.92
C LEU A 665 -0.44 28.90 -9.73
N ILE A 666 0.35 29.94 -9.97
CA ILE A 666 0.79 30.88 -8.92
C ILE A 666 0.32 32.28 -9.28
N PHE A 667 -0.52 32.87 -8.43
CA PHE A 667 -0.92 34.27 -8.50
C PHE A 667 -0.18 35.05 -7.44
N ALA A 668 0.55 36.07 -7.84
CA ALA A 668 1.22 37.00 -6.97
C ALA A 668 0.55 38.36 -7.05
N THR A 669 0.45 39.09 -5.95
CA THR A 669 -0.05 40.47 -5.97
C THR A 669 0.99 41.41 -5.38
N THR A 670 1.13 42.59 -6.00
CA THR A 670 2.05 43.62 -5.53
C THR A 670 1.53 45.02 -5.83
N SER A 671 1.80 45.97 -4.93
CA SER A 671 1.56 47.39 -5.21
C SER A 671 2.81 48.13 -5.70
N LYS A 672 3.98 47.48 -5.73
CA LYS A 672 5.25 48.10 -6.07
C LYS A 672 6.10 47.18 -6.96
N LEU A 673 5.75 47.10 -8.24
CA LEU A 673 6.45 46.25 -9.21
C LEU A 673 7.93 46.59 -9.32
N SER A 674 8.29 47.88 -9.33
CA SER A 674 9.69 48.32 -9.48
C SER A 674 10.64 47.73 -8.43
N ILE A 675 10.16 47.50 -7.19
CA ILE A 675 10.98 46.86 -6.15
C ILE A 675 11.20 45.38 -6.46
N LEU A 676 10.20 44.69 -7.00
CA LEU A 676 10.34 43.27 -7.38
C LEU A 676 11.26 43.10 -8.58
N GLU A 677 11.31 44.10 -9.48
CA GLU A 677 12.28 44.14 -10.58
C GLU A 677 13.71 44.35 -10.06
N GLU A 678 13.91 45.26 -9.11
CA GLU A 678 15.21 45.50 -8.45
C GLU A 678 15.71 44.27 -7.68
N LEU A 679 14.80 43.53 -7.05
CA LEU A 679 15.11 42.29 -6.32
C LEU A 679 15.23 41.05 -7.24
N GLU A 680 15.11 41.22 -8.55
CA GLU A 680 15.07 40.18 -9.58
C GLU A 680 13.95 39.13 -9.44
N LEU A 681 13.05 39.30 -8.47
CA LEU A 681 11.90 38.41 -8.23
C LEU A 681 10.87 38.46 -9.35
N ALA A 682 10.72 39.60 -10.04
CA ALA A 682 9.76 39.74 -11.13
C ALA A 682 10.06 38.82 -12.31
N LYS A 683 11.34 38.48 -12.55
CA LYS A 683 11.79 37.63 -13.68
C LYS A 683 11.36 36.17 -13.55
N ASP A 684 11.11 35.71 -12.33
CA ASP A 684 10.66 34.34 -12.05
C ASP A 684 9.19 34.12 -12.44
N PHE A 685 8.45 35.20 -12.71
CA PHE A 685 7.05 35.14 -13.10
C PHE A 685 6.90 35.14 -14.61
N SER A 686 6.02 34.27 -15.12
CA SER A 686 5.81 34.09 -16.56
C SER A 686 5.06 35.26 -17.21
N ARG A 687 4.21 35.96 -16.46
CA ARG A 687 3.35 37.04 -16.98
C ARG A 687 3.05 38.10 -15.92
N ASP A 688 3.03 39.35 -16.33
CA ASP A 688 2.56 40.49 -15.56
C ASP A 688 1.16 40.94 -16.04
N VAL A 689 0.32 41.35 -15.09
CA VAL A 689 -1.04 41.84 -15.32
C VAL A 689 -1.23 43.13 -14.55
N TYR A 690 -1.42 44.23 -15.28
CA TYR A 690 -1.71 45.52 -14.69
C TYR A 690 -3.19 45.64 -14.31
N VAL A 691 -3.48 45.95 -13.04
CA VAL A 691 -4.83 46.19 -12.53
C VAL A 691 -5.06 47.70 -12.43
N PRO A 692 -5.90 48.29 -13.31
CA PRO A 692 -6.12 49.73 -13.36
C PRO A 692 -6.84 50.25 -12.12
N THR A 693 -6.70 51.55 -11.89
CA THR A 693 -7.55 52.32 -10.96
C THR A 693 -8.77 52.86 -11.71
N VAL A 694 -9.75 53.36 -10.96
CA VAL A 694 -10.89 54.07 -11.55
C VAL A 694 -10.36 55.36 -12.16
N SER A 695 -10.30 55.40 -13.48
CA SER A 695 -9.55 56.40 -14.24
C SER A 695 -10.42 57.58 -14.63
N SER A 696 -11.65 57.30 -15.05
CA SER A 696 -12.61 58.28 -15.58
C SER A 696 -13.82 58.48 -14.67
N LEU A 697 -14.51 59.63 -14.78
CA LEU A 697 -15.78 59.86 -14.09
C LEU A 697 -16.89 58.92 -14.59
N ARG A 698 -16.78 58.44 -15.84
CA ARG A 698 -17.69 57.44 -16.41
C ARG A 698 -17.58 56.10 -15.69
N GLU A 699 -16.37 55.62 -15.46
CA GLU A 699 -16.14 54.41 -14.66
C GLU A 699 -16.63 54.60 -13.22
N LEU A 700 -16.38 55.77 -12.62
CA LEU A 700 -16.88 56.10 -11.28
C LEU A 700 -18.41 56.08 -11.22
N LYS A 701 -19.09 56.56 -12.26
CA LYS A 701 -20.55 56.48 -12.40
C LYS A 701 -21.03 55.03 -12.38
N THR A 702 -20.40 54.15 -13.14
CA THR A 702 -20.73 52.71 -13.18
C THR A 702 -20.56 52.06 -11.81
N VAL A 703 -19.49 52.40 -11.08
CA VAL A 703 -19.28 51.92 -9.70
C VAL A 703 -20.43 52.35 -8.78
N LEU A 704 -20.81 53.64 -8.81
CA LEU A 704 -21.91 54.17 -7.98
C LEU A 704 -23.26 53.51 -8.31
N GLN A 705 -23.53 53.25 -9.59
CA GLN A 705 -24.78 52.62 -10.03
C GLN A 705 -24.86 51.13 -9.67
N SER A 706 -23.74 50.42 -9.68
CA SER A 706 -23.70 48.97 -9.43
C SER A 706 -24.11 48.56 -7.99
N ARG A 707 -23.98 49.46 -7.01
CA ARG A 707 -24.22 49.16 -5.58
C ARG A 707 -25.68 49.38 -5.15
N GLY A 708 -26.55 49.85 -6.04
CA GLY A 708 -28.01 49.93 -5.81
C GLY A 708 -28.49 50.94 -4.75
N GLY A 709 -27.59 51.61 -4.01
CA GLY A 709 -27.93 52.53 -2.92
C GLY A 709 -28.04 54.02 -3.30
N VAL A 710 -27.62 54.41 -4.51
CA VAL A 710 -27.61 55.82 -4.94
C VAL A 710 -28.67 56.05 -6.02
N ALA A 711 -29.62 56.95 -5.76
CA ALA A 711 -30.58 57.39 -6.79
C ALA A 711 -29.82 57.99 -7.98
N ALA A 712 -30.23 57.67 -9.21
CA ALA A 712 -29.52 58.07 -10.43
C ALA A 712 -29.24 59.60 -10.50
N GLY A 713 -30.14 60.42 -9.94
CA GLY A 713 -29.96 61.87 -9.86
C GLY A 713 -28.86 62.32 -8.89
N SER A 714 -28.66 61.63 -7.77
CA SER A 714 -27.61 61.95 -6.78
C SER A 714 -26.21 61.55 -7.28
N ALA A 715 -26.11 60.49 -8.10
CA ALA A 715 -24.85 60.12 -8.74
C ALA A 715 -24.37 61.19 -9.73
N ASP A 716 -25.27 61.72 -10.57
CA ASP A 716 -24.91 62.77 -11.54
C ASP A 716 -24.54 64.10 -10.85
N GLN A 717 -25.22 64.47 -9.76
CA GLN A 717 -24.85 65.62 -8.94
C GLN A 717 -23.49 65.46 -8.26
N THR A 718 -23.19 64.26 -7.77
CA THR A 718 -21.89 63.90 -7.19
C THR A 718 -20.77 64.04 -8.20
N LEU A 719 -20.96 63.53 -9.42
CA LEU A 719 -19.97 63.60 -10.49
C LEU A 719 -19.73 65.05 -10.95
N ALA A 720 -20.78 65.87 -11.03
CA ALA A 720 -20.67 67.29 -11.36
C ALA A 720 -19.81 68.04 -10.33
N ARG A 721 -20.03 67.81 -9.03
CA ARG A 721 -19.21 68.43 -7.96
C ARG A 721 -17.77 67.95 -7.99
N ILE A 722 -17.53 66.66 -8.22
CA ILE A 722 -16.17 66.12 -8.35
C ILE A 722 -15.46 66.75 -9.56
N TYR A 723 -16.15 66.93 -10.68
CA TYR A 723 -15.59 67.59 -11.86
C TYR A 723 -15.22 69.06 -11.59
N GLU A 724 -16.10 69.82 -10.94
CA GLU A 724 -15.87 71.23 -10.57
C GLU A 724 -14.66 71.40 -9.64
N HIS A 725 -14.49 70.50 -8.67
CA HIS A 725 -13.41 70.61 -7.66
C HIS A 725 -12.09 69.95 -8.08
N ALA A 726 -12.12 68.88 -8.89
CA ALA A 726 -10.91 68.18 -9.35
C ALA A 726 -10.30 68.80 -10.62
N GLY A 727 -11.07 69.62 -11.35
CA GLY A 727 -10.61 70.36 -12.53
C GLY A 727 -10.37 69.48 -13.76
N GLY A 728 -11.02 68.33 -13.87
CA GLY A 728 -10.89 67.41 -15.00
C GLY A 728 -11.61 66.07 -14.82
N ASP A 729 -11.59 65.24 -15.87
CA ASP A 729 -12.23 63.91 -15.92
C ASP A 729 -11.36 62.78 -15.32
N GLN A 730 -10.13 63.10 -14.89
CA GLN A 730 -9.20 62.11 -14.33
C GLN A 730 -9.37 61.94 -12.82
N VAL A 731 -9.75 60.74 -12.40
CA VAL A 731 -9.92 60.35 -10.99
C VAL A 731 -8.66 59.67 -10.45
N GLY A 732 -8.25 58.55 -11.05
CA GLY A 732 -7.01 57.84 -10.69
C GLY A 732 -7.02 57.15 -9.31
N VAL A 733 -8.18 56.96 -8.69
CA VAL A 733 -8.31 56.41 -7.34
C VAL A 733 -8.61 54.91 -7.38
N GLY A 734 -8.02 54.14 -6.46
CA GLY A 734 -8.30 52.71 -6.32
C GLY A 734 -9.73 52.44 -5.88
N ILE A 735 -10.30 51.31 -6.30
CA ILE A 735 -11.68 50.92 -6.00
C ILE A 735 -11.95 50.74 -4.49
N LYS A 736 -10.98 50.24 -3.72
CA LYS A 736 -11.19 49.97 -2.28
C LYS A 736 -11.48 51.25 -1.47
N PRO A 737 -10.66 52.32 -1.56
CA PRO A 737 -11.00 53.61 -0.95
C PRO A 737 -12.35 54.18 -1.40
N ILE A 738 -12.70 54.02 -2.70
CA ILE A 738 -14.00 54.47 -3.21
C ILE A 738 -15.14 53.74 -2.50
N MET A 739 -15.02 52.41 -2.32
CA MET A 739 -16.02 51.61 -1.63
C MET A 739 -16.16 51.96 -0.15
N GLU A 740 -15.04 52.28 0.52
CA GLU A 740 -15.02 52.80 1.89
C GLU A 740 -15.73 54.15 1.98
N PHE A 741 -15.44 55.09 1.07
CA PHE A 741 -16.11 56.39 1.03
C PHE A 741 -17.62 56.28 0.76
N ILE A 742 -18.04 55.35 -0.12
CA ILE A 742 -19.46 55.09 -0.35
C ILE A 742 -20.11 54.57 0.94
N ALA A 743 -19.48 53.61 1.63
CA ALA A 743 -20.02 53.06 2.87
C ALA A 743 -20.10 54.11 4.01
N GLU A 744 -19.09 54.97 4.13
CA GLU A 744 -19.09 56.09 5.10
C GLU A 744 -20.18 57.12 4.78
N ALA A 745 -20.41 57.40 3.50
CA ALA A 745 -21.44 58.35 3.06
C ALA A 745 -22.85 57.76 3.23
N GLU A 746 -23.05 56.46 2.98
CA GLU A 746 -24.31 55.72 3.19
C GLU A 746 -24.81 55.75 4.64
N MET A 747 -23.92 55.96 5.63
CA MET A 747 -24.32 56.12 7.04
C MET A 747 -25.07 57.44 7.31
N SER A 748 -25.13 58.36 6.34
CA SER A 748 -25.85 59.62 6.47
C SER A 748 -27.20 59.51 5.74
N GLU A 749 -28.32 59.68 6.44
CA GLU A 749 -29.68 59.46 5.89
C GLU A 749 -30.09 60.49 4.80
N ASP A 750 -29.41 61.63 4.71
CA ASP A 750 -29.70 62.70 3.75
C ASP A 750 -28.91 62.57 2.44
N SER A 751 -29.60 62.62 1.29
CA SER A 751 -29.00 62.53 -0.05
C SER A 751 -28.02 63.66 -0.36
N ASP A 752 -28.27 64.87 0.14
CA ASP A 752 -27.38 66.03 -0.09
C ASP A 752 -26.09 65.91 0.74
N VAL A 753 -26.20 65.38 1.97
CA VAL A 753 -25.06 65.14 2.86
C VAL A 753 -24.20 63.99 2.34
N PHE A 754 -24.81 62.98 1.71
CA PHE A 754 -24.10 61.92 1.00
C PHE A 754 -23.23 62.50 -0.12
N VAL A 755 -23.82 63.33 -0.99
CA VAL A 755 -23.14 63.95 -2.13
C VAL A 755 -21.95 64.80 -1.66
N ASP A 756 -22.13 65.59 -0.60
CA ASP A 756 -21.06 66.43 -0.05
C ASP A 756 -19.93 65.64 0.60
N LYS A 757 -20.24 64.67 1.46
CA LYS A 757 -19.21 63.87 2.14
C LYS A 757 -18.41 63.04 1.15
N PHE A 758 -19.08 62.37 0.22
CA PHE A 758 -18.42 61.52 -0.76
C PHE A 758 -17.55 62.34 -1.72
N SER A 759 -18.09 63.43 -2.30
CA SER A 759 -17.34 64.29 -3.23
C SER A 759 -16.09 64.88 -2.58
N ASN A 760 -16.20 65.36 -1.34
CA ASN A 760 -15.07 65.91 -0.59
C ASN A 760 -13.99 64.86 -0.29
N SER A 761 -14.39 63.65 0.12
CA SER A 761 -13.46 62.55 0.39
C SER A 761 -12.71 62.08 -0.87
N VAL A 762 -13.41 61.97 -2.00
CA VAL A 762 -12.81 61.62 -3.29
C VAL A 762 -11.84 62.71 -3.77
N VAL A 763 -12.25 63.98 -3.76
CA VAL A 763 -11.40 65.12 -4.18
C VAL A 763 -10.14 65.20 -3.32
N LYS A 764 -10.27 65.05 -2.00
CA LYS A 764 -9.12 65.02 -1.07
C LYS A 764 -8.15 63.89 -1.41
N ARG A 765 -8.66 62.72 -1.81
CA ARG A 765 -7.83 61.58 -2.21
C ARG A 765 -7.12 61.84 -3.53
N ILE A 766 -7.80 62.39 -4.54
CA ILE A 766 -7.22 62.77 -5.84
C ILE A 766 -6.06 63.77 -5.63
N GLN A 767 -6.28 64.81 -4.82
CA GLN A 767 -5.26 65.80 -4.51
C GLN A 767 -4.06 65.17 -3.78
N SER A 768 -4.29 64.26 -2.84
CA SER A 768 -3.20 63.58 -2.11
C SER A 768 -2.34 62.66 -2.98
N GLN A 769 -2.88 62.14 -4.09
CA GLN A 769 -2.15 61.30 -5.04
C GLN A 769 -1.38 62.11 -6.07
N ARG A 770 -1.78 63.35 -6.39
CA ARG A 770 -1.01 64.24 -7.27
C ARG A 770 0.26 64.82 -6.62
N VAL A 771 0.33 64.81 -5.28
CA VAL A 771 1.45 65.36 -4.50
C VAL A 771 2.53 64.31 -4.19
N ARG A 772 2.27 63.03 -4.47
CA ARG A 772 3.20 61.91 -4.33
C ARG A 772 3.66 61.43 -5.69
#